data_AF-A0A7W6MAP2-F1
#
_entry.id   AF-A0A7W6MAP2-F1
#
_cell.length_a   1.000
_cell.length_b   1.000
_cell.length_c   1.000
_cell.angle_alpha   90.00
_cell.angle_beta   90.00
_cell.angle_gamma   90.00
#
_symmetry.space_group_name_H-M   'P 1'
#
loop_
_entity.id
_entity.type
_entity.pdbx_description
1 polymer ?
#
loop_
_entity_poly.entity_id
_entity_poly.type
_entity_poly.pdbx_seq_one_letter_code
_entity_poly.pdbx_strand_id
1 'polypeptide(L)'
;MLRLLITAFFIACASAAPAQNNANTILVMDGSGSMWGQIEGVNKIVIARDVVGDLLDTFPSDQNLGLTVYGHRERGNCADIETVVAPGLDTKGQIRDAVNGINPRGKTPMTDAIIAAAKALRYTEERATVILVSDGIETCNPDPCAAARALEEAGIDFTAHVVGFDVTDPQALAQMQCLANETGGQFLTAANASELETALTTVVAEPVYVPQSVQIVGVLTSGGPEIAEPIRWNILPAAGANIDGMGPGFATDLPGGNYDVVGIRESDSAEARLGFEVATSESDQGQRIEVIFPEPQPDPTEVSFRAVIGTENGEVIDTPVFWTITSEAEGTIADEEPANPLPLLLEQGSHTVTAYWAAQETASRPRQFIVTADPREIIVVFEPPAITASVGAPSSAIVGSTIEVTWNGPANVDDYVGIGKVGAGGSARWRNYTRVSEGSPLQLLVPPEPGPHTIAYFDDATQTVLGSATIEVMAADITINAPAEVSVSETFEVSWTGPDYAGDFLGIGMTGNSGSGQWQNFAPTADGNPLRLLAPSLPGDYLIKYFFDQENWAAFEVPIVVKEAKISLTAPDEADVSQMIEVAWTGPNTPGDFIGIGRVGQSGSGQWRNFTPTAEGSPLQLMTPPEPGDYVIKYFLDQGNTPLFEIPITLRAPEVSLNAPASAEVSRMIEVAWTGPDTPGDFIGIGRVGQSGSGQWRNYTSTSEGSPLQLMVPAEPGDYVIKYFLDQGNTPLVETPISVTPTTVTMDVPAVMVGGTIVDIPWTGPNHSGDFIGIGLAGTSGSSQWRSYVPTADGSPAKLRIPTAGGDYEVKYFLDQRNTPALTVPVSVTTPPATLSAPEVAAAGSSIEVAWTGPNYDGDYVGIGQTGGSGSSQWKAYGETANGPVLAIKLPDTPGDYTVKYFVGADRVSIAERALKIE
;
A
#
# COMPACT_ATOMS: atom_id res chain seq x y z
N MET A 1 38.41 -0.70 -46.49
CA MET A 1 38.65 -0.80 -47.96
C MET A 1 38.91 -2.26 -48.30
N LEU A 2 38.26 -2.71 -49.38
CA LEU A 2 38.23 -4.04 -49.99
C LEU A 2 39.62 -4.71 -50.17
N ARG A 3 39.77 -6.02 -49.86
CA ARG A 3 40.06 -7.11 -50.84
C ARG A 3 40.52 -8.46 -50.23
N LEU A 4 39.82 -9.50 -50.71
CA LEU A 4 40.10 -10.95 -50.79
C LEU A 4 41.50 -11.31 -51.34
N LEU A 5 42.02 -12.48 -50.96
CA LEU A 5 42.57 -13.50 -51.89
C LEU A 5 42.81 -14.87 -51.20
N ILE A 6 42.14 -15.90 -51.73
CA ILE A 6 42.31 -17.35 -51.48
C ILE A 6 43.12 -17.90 -52.65
N THR A 7 44.05 -18.84 -52.44
CA THR A 7 44.48 -19.78 -53.50
C THR A 7 44.91 -21.13 -52.92
N ALA A 8 44.32 -22.19 -53.47
CA ALA A 8 44.45 -23.60 -53.11
C ALA A 8 45.69 -24.29 -53.73
N PHE A 9 46.12 -25.43 -53.17
CA PHE A 9 46.98 -26.37 -53.89
C PHE A 9 46.61 -27.84 -53.62
N PHE A 10 46.82 -28.64 -54.66
CA PHE A 10 46.22 -29.93 -55.01
C PHE A 10 46.72 -31.16 -54.23
N ILE A 11 45.83 -32.14 -54.07
CA ILE A 11 46.09 -33.54 -53.68
C ILE A 11 46.48 -34.34 -54.92
N ALA A 12 47.53 -35.16 -54.84
CA ALA A 12 47.85 -36.19 -55.83
C ALA A 12 48.08 -37.55 -55.13
N CYS A 13 47.18 -38.51 -55.38
CA CYS A 13 47.37 -39.92 -55.05
C CYS A 13 48.34 -40.56 -56.06
N ALA A 14 49.37 -41.25 -55.56
CA ALA A 14 50.18 -42.17 -56.34
C ALA A 14 50.04 -43.58 -55.75
N SER A 15 49.47 -44.49 -56.53
CA SER A 15 49.41 -45.92 -56.23
C SER A 15 50.82 -46.52 -56.38
N ALA A 16 51.40 -47.04 -55.30
CA ALA A 16 52.63 -47.83 -55.36
C ALA A 16 52.27 -49.31 -55.60
N ALA A 17 52.84 -49.90 -56.66
CA ALA A 17 52.88 -51.34 -56.86
C ALA A 17 53.80 -52.00 -55.81
N PRO A 18 53.57 -53.25 -55.39
CA PRO A 18 54.42 -53.91 -54.40
C PRO A 18 55.82 -54.15 -54.98
N ALA A 19 56.85 -53.73 -54.25
CA ALA A 19 58.25 -54.04 -54.55
C ALA A 19 58.53 -55.51 -54.22
N GLN A 20 59.22 -56.22 -55.13
CA GLN A 20 59.73 -57.57 -54.87
C GLN A 20 60.86 -57.49 -53.84
N ASN A 21 60.67 -58.10 -52.66
CA ASN A 21 61.68 -58.27 -51.63
C ASN A 21 62.64 -59.42 -52.02
N ASN A 22 63.74 -59.09 -52.69
CA ASN A 22 64.84 -60.06 -52.86
C ASN A 22 65.69 -60.06 -51.58
N ALA A 23 66.02 -61.22 -51.05
CA ALA A 23 66.88 -61.31 -49.86
C ALA A 23 68.29 -60.76 -50.18
N ASN A 24 68.79 -59.88 -49.32
CA ASN A 24 70.13 -59.30 -49.46
C ASN A 24 71.07 -59.94 -48.44
N THR A 25 72.16 -60.55 -48.91
CA THR A 25 73.10 -61.28 -48.05
C THR A 25 74.55 -60.90 -48.30
N ILE A 26 75.33 -60.68 -47.24
CA ILE A 26 76.79 -60.58 -47.32
C ILE A 26 77.43 -61.69 -46.50
N LEU A 27 78.35 -62.42 -47.14
CA LEU A 27 79.30 -63.27 -46.45
C LEU A 27 80.48 -62.42 -45.95
N VAL A 28 80.77 -62.48 -44.65
CA VAL A 28 81.92 -61.84 -44.02
C VAL A 28 82.96 -62.91 -43.70
N MET A 29 84.13 -62.79 -44.31
CA MET A 29 85.19 -63.79 -44.19
C MET A 29 86.41 -63.25 -43.44
N ASP A 30 86.87 -64.02 -42.46
CA ASP A 30 88.09 -63.74 -41.70
C ASP A 30 89.35 -64.02 -42.55
N GLY A 31 90.14 -62.96 -42.77
CA GLY A 31 91.46 -62.99 -43.38
C GLY A 31 92.56 -62.60 -42.39
N SER A 32 92.34 -62.71 -41.09
CA SER A 32 93.32 -62.36 -40.07
C SER A 32 94.48 -63.37 -40.00
N GLY A 33 95.60 -62.97 -39.42
CA GLY A 33 96.81 -63.79 -39.40
C GLY A 33 96.65 -65.18 -38.74
N SER A 34 95.66 -65.39 -37.87
CA SER A 34 95.35 -66.70 -37.26
C SER A 34 94.88 -67.74 -38.27
N MET A 35 94.33 -67.32 -39.41
CA MET A 35 93.86 -68.20 -40.48
C MET A 35 95.01 -68.96 -41.21
N TRP A 36 96.28 -68.65 -40.89
CA TRP A 36 97.43 -69.49 -41.25
C TRP A 36 97.63 -70.70 -40.33
N GLY A 37 96.90 -70.79 -39.23
CA GLY A 37 96.84 -71.98 -38.39
C GLY A 37 96.39 -73.19 -39.18
N GLN A 38 96.69 -74.39 -38.68
CA GLN A 38 96.42 -75.64 -39.38
C GLN A 38 95.43 -76.49 -38.60
N ILE A 39 94.45 -77.04 -39.33
CA ILE A 39 93.57 -78.12 -38.87
C ILE A 39 93.93 -79.33 -39.72
N GLU A 40 94.29 -80.44 -39.06
CA GLU A 40 94.66 -81.69 -39.74
C GLU A 40 95.76 -81.53 -40.82
N GLY A 41 96.67 -80.57 -40.63
CA GLY A 41 97.80 -80.29 -41.54
C GLY A 41 97.46 -79.38 -42.73
N VAL A 42 96.22 -78.91 -42.88
CA VAL A 42 95.79 -77.95 -43.90
C VAL A 42 95.56 -76.59 -43.25
N ASN A 43 96.00 -75.51 -43.90
CA ASN A 43 95.80 -74.16 -43.36
C ASN A 43 94.30 -73.81 -43.33
N LYS A 44 93.83 -73.20 -42.24
CA LYS A 44 92.43 -72.80 -42.04
C LYS A 44 91.88 -71.98 -43.20
N ILE A 45 92.66 -71.04 -43.73
CA ILE A 45 92.24 -70.24 -44.90
C ILE A 45 92.00 -71.09 -46.15
N VAL A 46 92.74 -72.19 -46.35
CA VAL A 46 92.52 -73.09 -47.48
C VAL A 46 91.18 -73.81 -47.31
N ILE A 47 90.91 -74.32 -46.11
CA ILE A 47 89.63 -74.97 -45.78
C ILE A 47 88.47 -73.99 -45.96
N ALA A 48 88.59 -72.77 -45.44
CA ALA A 48 87.54 -71.76 -45.52
C ALA A 48 87.27 -71.33 -46.96
N ARG A 49 88.29 -71.28 -47.84
CA ARG A 49 88.11 -70.99 -49.27
C ARG A 49 87.35 -72.10 -50.00
N ASP A 50 87.72 -73.35 -49.74
CA ASP A 50 87.10 -74.51 -50.37
C ASP A 50 85.61 -74.60 -49.97
N VAL A 51 85.33 -74.54 -48.66
CA VAL A 51 83.95 -74.65 -48.13
C VAL A 51 83.06 -73.48 -48.57
N VAL A 52 83.58 -72.25 -48.56
CA VAL A 52 82.81 -71.09 -49.07
C VAL A 52 82.55 -71.24 -50.57
N GLY A 53 83.52 -71.77 -51.32
CA GLY A 53 83.34 -72.10 -52.72
C GLY A 53 82.15 -73.02 -52.95
N ASP A 54 82.03 -74.10 -52.17
CA ASP A 54 80.93 -75.06 -52.28
C ASP A 54 79.59 -74.46 -51.82
N LEU A 55 79.60 -73.64 -50.77
CA LEU A 55 78.40 -72.94 -50.29
C LEU A 55 77.80 -72.02 -51.36
N LEU A 56 78.63 -71.35 -52.18
CA LEU A 56 78.12 -70.46 -53.24
C LEU A 56 77.22 -71.20 -54.24
N ASP A 57 77.35 -72.51 -54.38
CA ASP A 57 76.53 -73.31 -55.28
C ASP A 57 75.11 -73.57 -54.73
N THR A 58 74.88 -73.41 -53.42
CA THR A 58 73.57 -73.63 -52.78
C THR A 58 72.66 -72.40 -52.80
N PHE A 59 73.22 -71.19 -52.97
CA PHE A 59 72.45 -69.95 -53.02
C PHE A 59 71.55 -69.86 -54.28
N PRO A 60 70.32 -69.35 -54.21
CA PRO A 60 69.51 -69.03 -55.38
C PRO A 60 70.14 -67.94 -56.28
N SER A 61 69.85 -67.96 -57.58
CA SER A 61 70.40 -66.99 -58.55
C SER A 61 69.76 -65.59 -58.46
N ASP A 62 68.62 -65.49 -57.81
CA ASP A 62 67.81 -64.28 -57.60
C ASP A 62 68.08 -63.58 -56.27
N GLN A 63 69.04 -64.08 -55.48
CA GLN A 63 69.48 -63.47 -54.24
C GLN A 63 70.63 -62.48 -54.48
N ASN A 64 70.58 -61.31 -53.83
CA ASN A 64 71.68 -60.35 -53.87
C ASN A 64 72.78 -60.80 -52.91
N LEU A 65 73.92 -61.23 -53.43
CA LEU A 65 75.02 -61.77 -52.64
C LEU A 65 76.26 -60.86 -52.72
N GLY A 66 76.91 -60.61 -51.59
CA GLY A 66 78.16 -59.85 -51.52
C GLY A 66 79.21 -60.51 -50.61
N LEU A 67 80.43 -59.99 -50.64
CA LEU A 67 81.56 -60.47 -49.84
C LEU A 67 82.29 -59.30 -49.19
N THR A 68 82.44 -59.38 -47.87
CA THR A 68 83.32 -58.50 -47.09
C THR A 68 84.43 -59.35 -46.45
N VAL A 69 85.66 -58.87 -46.53
CA VAL A 69 86.84 -59.54 -45.97
C VAL A 69 87.58 -58.59 -45.06
N TYR A 70 88.03 -59.06 -43.90
CA TYR A 70 88.86 -58.28 -43.00
C TYR A 70 90.24 -58.91 -42.77
N GLY A 71 91.22 -58.07 -42.41
CA GLY A 71 92.57 -58.49 -42.04
C GLY A 71 93.44 -59.02 -43.17
N HIS A 72 93.05 -58.90 -44.44
CA HIS A 72 93.74 -59.59 -45.54
C HIS A 72 94.84 -58.77 -46.26
N ARG A 73 95.07 -57.50 -45.90
CA ARG A 73 96.02 -56.61 -46.62
C ARG A 73 97.12 -56.06 -45.74
N GLU A 74 96.77 -55.53 -44.56
CA GLU A 74 97.67 -54.76 -43.71
C GLU A 74 97.85 -55.38 -42.33
N ARG A 75 99.11 -55.62 -41.95
CA ARG A 75 99.43 -56.22 -40.65
C ARG A 75 99.18 -55.20 -39.52
N GLY A 76 98.34 -55.58 -38.55
CA GLY A 76 98.13 -54.79 -37.33
C GLY A 76 97.08 -53.68 -37.43
N ASN A 77 96.46 -53.46 -38.59
CA ASN A 77 95.48 -52.40 -38.81
C ASN A 77 94.04 -52.91 -38.53
N CYS A 78 93.33 -52.25 -37.61
CA CYS A 78 91.93 -52.56 -37.29
C CYS A 78 90.92 -51.99 -38.30
N ALA A 79 91.34 -51.06 -39.15
CA ALA A 79 90.52 -50.53 -40.23
C ALA A 79 90.65 -51.34 -41.54
N ASP A 80 91.38 -52.47 -41.52
CA ASP A 80 91.56 -53.32 -42.71
C ASP A 80 90.33 -54.19 -42.96
N ILE A 81 89.25 -53.55 -43.41
CA ILE A 81 87.98 -54.16 -43.80
C ILE A 81 87.68 -53.68 -45.23
N GLU A 82 87.33 -54.60 -46.11
CA GLU A 82 87.00 -54.30 -47.49
C GLU A 82 85.80 -55.13 -47.94
N THR A 83 84.78 -54.46 -48.49
CA THR A 83 83.74 -55.12 -49.28
C THR A 83 84.30 -55.35 -50.67
N VAL A 84 84.88 -56.54 -50.86
CA VAL A 84 85.56 -56.93 -52.11
C VAL A 84 84.55 -57.12 -53.24
N VAL A 85 83.34 -57.60 -52.90
CA VAL A 85 82.23 -57.71 -53.84
C VAL A 85 81.01 -57.08 -53.20
N ALA A 86 80.49 -56.02 -53.84
CA ALA A 86 79.24 -55.39 -53.40
C ALA A 86 78.04 -56.34 -53.61
N PRO A 87 77.00 -56.28 -52.76
CA PRO A 87 75.81 -57.11 -52.92
C PRO A 87 75.14 -56.90 -54.28
N GLY A 88 74.83 -57.99 -54.97
CA GLY A 88 74.12 -57.94 -56.24
C GLY A 88 73.80 -59.33 -56.78
N LEU A 89 73.00 -59.36 -57.83
CA LEU A 89 72.67 -60.60 -58.54
C LEU A 89 73.89 -61.15 -59.29
N ASP A 90 73.96 -62.47 -59.40
CA ASP A 90 74.97 -63.19 -60.20
C ASP A 90 76.45 -62.88 -59.82
N THR A 91 76.70 -62.57 -58.54
CA THR A 91 78.03 -62.23 -58.02
C THR A 91 78.87 -63.44 -57.61
N LYS A 92 78.31 -64.65 -57.62
CA LYS A 92 78.95 -65.89 -57.12
C LYS A 92 80.34 -66.13 -57.69
N GLY A 93 80.53 -65.95 -59.01
CA GLY A 93 81.83 -66.11 -59.66
C GLY A 93 82.88 -65.12 -59.15
N GLN A 94 82.48 -63.85 -59.00
CA GLN A 94 83.35 -62.78 -58.48
C GLN A 94 83.75 -63.04 -57.03
N ILE A 95 82.81 -63.53 -56.21
CA ILE A 95 83.05 -63.90 -54.81
C ILE A 95 84.03 -65.07 -54.73
N ARG A 96 83.84 -66.11 -55.57
CA ARG A 96 84.74 -67.27 -55.61
C ARG A 96 86.19 -66.87 -55.95
N ASP A 97 86.37 -65.99 -56.95
CA ASP A 97 87.68 -65.47 -57.33
C ASP A 97 88.30 -64.62 -56.21
N ALA A 98 87.51 -63.76 -55.57
CA ALA A 98 87.93 -62.93 -54.45
C ALA A 98 88.40 -63.76 -53.26
N VAL A 99 87.62 -64.77 -52.86
CA VAL A 99 87.91 -65.67 -51.74
C VAL A 99 89.23 -66.42 -51.96
N ASN A 100 89.45 -66.95 -53.16
CA ASN A 100 90.69 -67.65 -53.51
C ASN A 100 91.94 -66.76 -53.43
N GLY A 101 91.78 -65.44 -53.60
CA GLY A 101 92.86 -64.45 -53.52
C GLY A 101 93.25 -64.01 -52.10
N ILE A 102 92.45 -64.33 -51.07
CA ILE A 102 92.60 -63.77 -49.72
C ILE A 102 93.91 -64.24 -49.06
N ASN A 103 94.87 -63.35 -48.83
CA ASN A 103 96.12 -63.72 -48.15
C ASN A 103 96.12 -63.23 -46.69
N PRO A 104 96.03 -64.11 -45.68
CA PRO A 104 95.81 -63.63 -44.31
C PRO A 104 97.00 -62.85 -43.71
N ARG A 105 96.78 -61.67 -43.11
CA ARG A 105 97.87 -60.76 -42.67
C ARG A 105 97.63 -59.97 -41.38
N GLY A 106 96.39 -59.66 -41.05
CA GLY A 106 95.98 -58.55 -40.18
C GLY A 106 95.33 -58.99 -38.87
N LYS A 107 94.63 -58.05 -38.23
CA LYS A 107 93.85 -58.25 -36.99
C LYS A 107 92.40 -58.69 -37.30
N THR A 108 91.61 -58.91 -36.26
CA THR A 108 90.23 -59.43 -36.32
C THR A 108 89.22 -58.35 -35.88
N PRO A 109 88.91 -57.32 -36.71
CA PRO A 109 87.86 -56.32 -36.45
C PRO A 109 86.48 -56.83 -36.88
N MET A 110 86.03 -57.92 -36.26
CA MET A 110 84.77 -58.63 -36.52
C MET A 110 83.55 -57.70 -36.43
N THR A 111 83.46 -56.89 -35.37
CA THR A 111 82.35 -55.97 -35.14
C THR A 111 82.22 -54.94 -36.24
N ASP A 112 83.31 -54.27 -36.58
CA ASP A 112 83.32 -53.24 -37.62
C ASP A 112 83.09 -53.85 -39.02
N ALA A 113 83.48 -55.11 -39.23
CA ALA A 113 83.21 -55.84 -40.46
C ALA A 113 81.72 -56.16 -40.64
N ILE A 114 81.02 -56.55 -39.58
CA ILE A 114 79.56 -56.72 -39.60
C ILE A 114 78.87 -55.39 -39.87
N ILE A 115 79.31 -54.30 -39.22
CA ILE A 115 78.76 -52.95 -39.47
C ILE A 115 78.98 -52.53 -40.93
N ALA A 116 80.16 -52.79 -41.49
CA ALA A 116 80.46 -52.48 -42.89
C ALA A 116 79.57 -53.29 -43.85
N ALA A 117 79.36 -54.58 -43.56
CA ALA A 117 78.46 -55.43 -44.33
C ALA A 117 77.00 -54.95 -44.22
N ALA A 118 76.52 -54.63 -43.02
CA ALA A 118 75.17 -54.11 -42.80
C ALA A 118 74.93 -52.81 -43.59
N LYS A 119 75.89 -51.89 -43.57
CA LYS A 119 75.83 -50.64 -44.37
C LYS A 119 75.81 -50.91 -45.87
N ALA A 120 76.63 -51.83 -46.35
CA ALA A 120 76.64 -52.22 -47.76
C ALA A 120 75.31 -52.85 -48.21
N LEU A 121 74.59 -53.50 -47.29
CA LEU A 121 73.25 -54.06 -47.49
C LEU A 121 72.12 -53.03 -47.32
N ARG A 122 72.41 -51.77 -46.96
CA ARG A 122 71.40 -50.73 -46.64
C ARG A 122 70.41 -51.23 -45.57
N TYR A 123 70.92 -51.84 -44.51
CA TYR A 123 70.14 -52.53 -43.47
C TYR A 123 69.01 -51.70 -42.82
N THR A 124 69.04 -50.37 -42.88
CA THR A 124 67.97 -49.48 -42.37
C THR A 124 66.80 -49.30 -43.36
N GLU A 125 66.96 -49.73 -44.60
CA GLU A 125 66.00 -49.53 -45.70
C GLU A 125 65.52 -50.86 -46.30
N GLU A 126 66.29 -51.94 -46.17
CA GLU A 126 66.01 -53.27 -46.75
C GLU A 126 66.38 -54.39 -45.76
N ARG A 127 65.66 -55.53 -45.81
CA ARG A 127 65.99 -56.74 -45.04
C ARG A 127 67.40 -57.21 -45.41
N ALA A 128 68.23 -57.46 -44.39
CA ALA A 128 69.66 -57.68 -44.58
C ALA A 128 70.15 -58.85 -43.73
N THR A 129 70.80 -59.83 -44.37
CA THR A 129 71.39 -60.98 -43.70
C THR A 129 72.91 -60.96 -43.82
N VAL A 130 73.61 -61.13 -42.71
CA VAL A 130 75.07 -61.27 -42.69
C VAL A 130 75.42 -62.66 -42.22
N ILE A 131 76.35 -63.32 -42.91
CA ILE A 131 76.92 -64.61 -42.47
C ILE A 131 78.39 -64.39 -42.21
N LEU A 132 78.82 -64.48 -40.96
CA LEU A 132 80.20 -64.31 -40.55
C LEU A 132 80.89 -65.66 -40.35
N VAL A 133 82.07 -65.84 -40.92
CA VAL A 133 82.98 -66.97 -40.64
C VAL A 133 84.26 -66.43 -40.03
N SER A 134 84.58 -66.86 -38.80
CA SER A 134 85.68 -66.30 -38.01
C SER A 134 86.40 -67.36 -37.18
N ASP A 135 87.74 -67.30 -37.10
CA ASP A 135 88.56 -68.26 -36.32
C ASP A 135 89.16 -67.68 -35.03
N GLY A 136 88.99 -66.38 -34.81
CA GLY A 136 89.62 -65.65 -33.71
C GLY A 136 88.68 -64.77 -32.90
N ILE A 137 89.16 -64.41 -31.70
CA ILE A 137 88.54 -63.41 -30.83
C ILE A 137 88.57 -62.01 -31.47
N GLU A 138 87.57 -61.18 -31.21
CA GLU A 138 87.61 -59.76 -31.59
C GLU A 138 88.81 -59.07 -30.89
N THR A 139 89.66 -58.39 -31.66
CA THR A 139 90.91 -57.78 -31.15
C THR A 139 90.99 -56.27 -31.31
N CYS A 140 89.96 -55.65 -31.87
CA CYS A 140 89.92 -54.24 -32.23
C CYS A 140 88.80 -53.47 -31.51
N ASN A 141 87.66 -54.10 -31.23
CA ASN A 141 86.54 -53.47 -30.52
C ASN A 141 86.32 -54.11 -29.12
N PRO A 142 86.20 -53.33 -28.03
CA PRO A 142 86.02 -53.88 -26.68
C PRO A 142 84.64 -54.51 -26.41
N ASP A 143 83.59 -54.20 -27.17
CA ASP A 143 82.23 -54.72 -26.92
C ASP A 143 81.47 -55.06 -28.22
N PRO A 144 81.61 -56.32 -28.72
CA PRO A 144 80.91 -56.77 -29.91
C PRO A 144 79.38 -56.81 -29.75
N CYS A 145 78.90 -57.12 -28.55
CA CYS A 145 77.47 -57.26 -28.25
C CYS A 145 76.72 -55.94 -28.40
N ALA A 146 77.29 -54.86 -27.87
CA ALA A 146 76.67 -53.53 -27.94
C ALA A 146 76.48 -53.07 -29.39
N ALA A 147 77.41 -53.41 -30.27
CA ALA A 147 77.31 -53.09 -31.68
C ALA A 147 76.25 -53.92 -32.42
N ALA A 148 76.12 -55.22 -32.10
CA ALA A 148 75.06 -56.05 -32.67
C ALA A 148 73.66 -55.55 -32.28
N ARG A 149 73.45 -55.20 -31.00
CA ARG A 149 72.18 -54.61 -30.54
C ARG A 149 71.84 -53.32 -31.26
N ALA A 150 72.84 -52.45 -31.46
CA ALA A 150 72.65 -51.20 -32.18
C ALA A 150 72.32 -51.40 -33.68
N LEU A 151 72.78 -52.50 -34.28
CA LEU A 151 72.44 -52.84 -35.67
C LEU A 151 71.01 -53.40 -35.77
N GLU A 152 70.59 -54.23 -34.82
CA GLU A 152 69.21 -54.74 -34.74
C GLU A 152 68.20 -53.60 -34.52
N GLU A 153 68.46 -52.72 -33.54
CA GLU A 153 67.56 -51.59 -33.22
C GLU A 153 67.39 -50.60 -34.39
N ALA A 154 68.41 -50.47 -35.24
CA ALA A 154 68.40 -49.52 -36.35
C ALA A 154 67.96 -50.15 -37.69
N GLY A 155 67.99 -51.48 -37.81
CA GLY A 155 67.74 -52.20 -39.06
C GLY A 155 66.27 -52.55 -39.30
N ILE A 156 65.91 -52.79 -40.56
CA ILE A 156 64.66 -53.44 -40.94
C ILE A 156 64.98 -54.94 -41.06
N ASP A 157 64.71 -55.73 -40.01
CA ASP A 157 64.88 -57.20 -40.02
C ASP A 157 66.33 -57.63 -40.36
N PHE A 158 67.30 -57.11 -39.59
CA PHE A 158 68.73 -57.38 -39.80
C PHE A 158 69.16 -58.64 -39.04
N THR A 159 69.63 -59.66 -39.74
CA THR A 159 70.06 -60.91 -39.08
C THR A 159 71.54 -61.18 -39.30
N ALA A 160 72.32 -61.41 -38.25
CA ALA A 160 73.72 -61.85 -38.37
C ALA A 160 73.89 -63.30 -37.89
N HIS A 161 74.10 -64.23 -38.81
CA HIS A 161 74.55 -65.58 -38.51
C HIS A 161 76.06 -65.59 -38.29
N VAL A 162 76.53 -66.30 -37.28
CA VAL A 162 77.96 -66.36 -36.93
C VAL A 162 78.42 -67.81 -36.83
N VAL A 163 79.49 -68.14 -37.56
CA VAL A 163 80.13 -69.45 -37.56
C VAL A 163 81.56 -69.32 -37.02
N GLY A 164 81.79 -69.86 -35.83
CA GLY A 164 83.11 -69.95 -35.22
C GLY A 164 83.90 -71.14 -35.76
N PHE A 165 84.98 -70.90 -36.51
CA PHE A 165 85.78 -71.94 -37.15
C PHE A 165 87.07 -72.26 -36.37
N ASP A 166 87.16 -73.46 -35.80
CA ASP A 166 88.25 -73.90 -34.92
C ASP A 166 88.54 -72.90 -33.78
N VAL A 167 87.46 -72.49 -33.11
CA VAL A 167 87.48 -71.59 -31.96
C VAL A 167 87.28 -72.40 -30.69
N THR A 168 88.27 -72.38 -29.80
CA THR A 168 88.21 -73.06 -28.49
C THR A 168 88.26 -72.09 -27.31
N ASP A 169 88.51 -70.80 -27.55
CA ASP A 169 88.54 -69.76 -26.51
C ASP A 169 87.11 -69.44 -26.05
N PRO A 170 86.77 -69.65 -24.77
CA PRO A 170 85.44 -69.34 -24.22
C PRO A 170 85.03 -67.87 -24.39
N GLN A 171 85.98 -66.93 -24.35
CA GLN A 171 85.68 -65.52 -24.52
C GLN A 171 85.34 -65.19 -25.99
N ALA A 172 86.04 -65.81 -26.94
CA ALA A 172 85.73 -65.69 -28.37
C ALA A 172 84.36 -66.30 -28.70
N LEU A 173 84.07 -67.49 -28.16
CA LEU A 173 82.77 -68.16 -28.31
C LEU A 173 81.64 -67.29 -27.75
N ALA A 174 81.83 -66.71 -26.56
CA ALA A 174 80.82 -65.84 -25.95
C ALA A 174 80.57 -64.56 -26.79
N GLN A 175 81.62 -63.93 -27.31
CA GLN A 175 81.48 -62.75 -28.18
C GLN A 175 80.75 -63.07 -29.49
N MET A 176 81.11 -64.17 -30.15
CA MET A 176 80.47 -64.61 -31.40
C MET A 176 79.01 -65.04 -31.18
N GLN A 177 78.73 -65.77 -30.09
CA GLN A 177 77.37 -66.16 -29.74
C GLN A 177 76.48 -64.94 -29.45
N CYS A 178 77.05 -63.95 -28.78
CA CYS A 178 76.34 -62.71 -28.48
C CYS A 178 75.97 -61.94 -29.75
N LEU A 179 76.90 -61.82 -30.70
CA LEU A 179 76.66 -61.16 -31.98
C LEU A 179 75.47 -61.78 -32.75
N ALA A 180 75.38 -63.11 -32.76
CA ALA A 180 74.27 -63.80 -33.40
C ALA A 180 72.95 -63.62 -32.63
N ASN A 181 72.97 -63.84 -31.31
CA ASN A 181 71.76 -63.77 -30.48
C ASN A 181 71.12 -62.37 -30.46
N GLU A 182 71.93 -61.32 -30.39
CA GLU A 182 71.43 -59.93 -30.33
C GLU A 182 70.81 -59.45 -31.66
N THR A 183 71.00 -60.20 -32.76
CA THR A 183 70.43 -59.90 -34.10
C THR A 183 69.46 -60.99 -34.58
N GLY A 184 69.03 -61.89 -33.68
CA GLY A 184 68.13 -63.00 -34.02
C GLY A 184 68.74 -64.06 -34.96
N GLY A 185 70.05 -64.02 -35.20
CA GLY A 185 70.78 -64.97 -36.04
C GLY A 185 71.20 -66.24 -35.30
N GLN A 186 71.76 -67.19 -36.05
CA GLN A 186 72.23 -68.46 -35.51
C GLN A 186 73.74 -68.41 -35.22
N PHE A 187 74.15 -68.90 -34.06
CA PHE A 187 75.55 -69.16 -33.74
C PHE A 187 75.86 -70.65 -33.85
N LEU A 188 76.79 -71.01 -34.74
CA LEU A 188 77.27 -72.38 -34.92
C LEU A 188 78.79 -72.43 -34.79
N THR A 189 79.31 -73.59 -34.43
CA THR A 189 80.76 -73.84 -34.33
C THR A 189 81.15 -74.98 -35.25
N ALA A 190 82.35 -74.91 -35.80
CA ALA A 190 82.88 -75.92 -36.70
C ALA A 190 84.35 -76.20 -36.38
N ALA A 191 84.70 -77.44 -36.06
CA ALA A 191 86.07 -77.83 -35.73
C ALA A 191 86.90 -78.26 -36.95
N ASN A 192 86.25 -78.56 -38.08
CA ASN A 192 86.89 -79.06 -39.31
C ASN A 192 86.08 -78.66 -40.57
N ALA A 193 86.57 -79.06 -41.75
CA ALA A 193 85.94 -78.70 -43.04
C ALA A 193 84.48 -79.15 -43.18
N SER A 194 84.16 -80.39 -42.76
CA SER A 194 82.80 -80.94 -42.90
C SER A 194 81.79 -80.28 -41.96
N GLU A 195 82.22 -79.96 -40.75
CA GLU A 195 81.39 -79.20 -39.80
C GLU A 195 81.18 -77.75 -40.28
N LEU A 196 82.19 -77.14 -40.91
CA LEU A 196 82.07 -75.80 -41.47
C LEU A 196 81.04 -75.77 -42.63
N GLU A 197 81.07 -76.77 -43.50
CA GLU A 197 80.08 -76.95 -44.59
C GLU A 197 78.66 -77.14 -44.03
N THR A 198 78.50 -77.98 -43.00
CA THR A 198 77.21 -78.24 -42.35
C THR A 198 76.67 -76.98 -41.66
N ALA A 199 77.53 -76.26 -40.93
CA ALA A 199 77.15 -75.04 -40.24
C ALA A 199 76.68 -73.97 -41.23
N LEU A 200 77.43 -73.76 -42.32
CA LEU A 200 77.07 -72.79 -43.35
C LEU A 200 75.80 -73.18 -44.12
N THR A 201 75.55 -74.47 -44.35
CA THR A 201 74.29 -74.92 -44.97
C THR A 201 73.08 -74.74 -44.04
N THR A 202 73.27 -74.92 -42.73
CA THR A 202 72.20 -74.81 -41.72
C THR A 202 71.70 -73.38 -41.58
N VAL A 203 72.60 -72.39 -41.57
CA VAL A 203 72.23 -70.97 -41.42
C VAL A 203 71.53 -70.38 -42.65
N VAL A 204 71.46 -71.11 -43.76
CA VAL A 204 70.84 -70.68 -45.03
C VAL A 204 69.40 -71.22 -45.18
N ALA A 205 68.89 -72.03 -44.24
CA ALA A 205 67.52 -72.61 -44.30
C ALA A 205 66.49 -71.81 -43.48
N GLU A 206 65.39 -71.35 -44.09
CA GLU A 206 64.28 -70.61 -43.41
C GLU A 206 63.30 -71.53 -42.62
N PRO A 207 62.75 -71.12 -41.45
CA PRO A 207 61.76 -71.89 -40.68
C PRO A 207 60.26 -71.61 -41.02
N VAL A 208 59.37 -72.61 -40.87
CA VAL A 208 57.90 -72.57 -41.14
C VAL A 208 57.08 -72.66 -39.83
N TYR A 209 56.00 -71.88 -39.67
CA TYR A 209 55.09 -71.86 -38.49
C TYR A 209 53.68 -72.44 -38.79
N VAL A 210 53.01 -73.05 -37.78
CA VAL A 210 51.64 -73.62 -37.88
C VAL A 210 50.63 -72.81 -37.02
N PRO A 211 49.49 -72.33 -37.57
CA PRO A 211 48.47 -71.57 -36.82
C PRO A 211 47.53 -72.46 -35.97
N GLN A 212 46.94 -71.92 -34.89
CA GLN A 212 45.98 -72.56 -33.97
C GLN A 212 44.64 -71.80 -33.88
N SER A 213 43.50 -72.48 -33.79
CA SER A 213 42.18 -71.83 -33.71
C SER A 213 41.83 -71.33 -32.30
N VAL A 214 41.46 -70.05 -32.18
CA VAL A 214 41.11 -69.37 -30.92
C VAL A 214 39.71 -68.76 -31.02
N GLN A 215 38.87 -68.96 -29.99
CA GLN A 215 37.54 -68.38 -29.87
C GLN A 215 37.47 -67.42 -28.67
N ILE A 216 37.25 -66.14 -28.94
CA ILE A 216 37.11 -65.08 -27.94
C ILE A 216 35.64 -64.74 -27.75
N VAL A 217 35.18 -64.59 -26.52
CA VAL A 217 33.78 -64.27 -26.20
C VAL A 217 33.68 -63.25 -25.07
N GLY A 218 32.66 -62.38 -25.13
CA GLY A 218 32.36 -61.42 -24.07
C GLY A 218 31.38 -61.97 -23.04
N VAL A 219 31.66 -61.82 -21.75
CA VAL A 219 30.76 -62.22 -20.64
C VAL A 219 30.68 -61.11 -19.60
N LEU A 220 29.61 -61.04 -18.79
CA LEU A 220 29.51 -60.06 -17.68
C LEU A 220 30.18 -60.55 -16.40
N THR A 221 30.27 -61.88 -16.23
CA THR A 221 30.94 -62.55 -15.11
C THR A 221 31.58 -63.83 -15.63
N SER A 222 32.67 -64.27 -15.01
CA SER A 222 33.38 -65.49 -15.44
C SER A 222 32.46 -66.71 -15.41
N GLY A 223 32.41 -67.48 -16.50
CA GLY A 223 31.49 -68.61 -16.68
C GLY A 223 30.01 -68.25 -16.84
N GLY A 224 29.68 -66.96 -16.96
CA GLY A 224 28.33 -66.46 -17.20
C GLY A 224 27.87 -66.58 -18.66
N PRO A 225 26.62 -66.21 -18.97
CA PRO A 225 26.12 -66.17 -20.34
C PRO A 225 26.90 -65.17 -21.19
N GLU A 226 27.11 -65.50 -22.47
CA GLU A 226 27.75 -64.63 -23.44
C GLU A 226 26.87 -63.40 -23.73
N ILE A 227 27.52 -62.24 -23.86
CA ILE A 227 26.87 -61.00 -24.24
C ILE A 227 26.34 -61.15 -25.65
N ALA A 228 25.03 -61.00 -25.84
CA ALA A 228 24.38 -61.16 -27.15
C ALA A 228 24.56 -59.94 -28.08
N GLU A 229 24.95 -58.80 -27.51
CA GLU A 229 25.14 -57.53 -28.22
C GLU A 229 26.42 -57.53 -29.05
N PRO A 230 26.49 -56.74 -30.13
CA PRO A 230 27.70 -56.63 -30.93
C PRO A 230 28.87 -56.05 -30.11
N ILE A 231 30.00 -56.76 -30.10
CA ILE A 231 31.26 -56.29 -29.54
C ILE A 231 32.27 -56.15 -30.69
N ARG A 232 33.00 -55.03 -30.72
CA ARG A 232 34.16 -54.85 -31.58
C ARG A 232 35.40 -55.35 -30.86
N TRP A 233 36.12 -56.26 -31.49
CA TRP A 233 37.33 -56.90 -30.96
C TRP A 233 38.56 -56.40 -31.69
N ASN A 234 39.66 -56.20 -30.97
CA ASN A 234 40.97 -55.89 -31.51
C ASN A 234 42.02 -56.72 -30.78
N ILE A 235 42.62 -57.67 -31.49
CA ILE A 235 43.65 -58.58 -30.98
C ILE A 235 45.02 -58.07 -31.43
N LEU A 236 45.89 -57.86 -30.47
CA LEU A 236 47.22 -57.27 -30.61
C LEU A 236 48.27 -58.36 -30.40
N PRO A 237 48.96 -58.83 -31.46
CA PRO A 237 50.10 -59.74 -31.31
C PRO A 237 51.34 -58.99 -30.79
N ALA A 238 52.29 -59.70 -30.17
CA ALA A 238 53.57 -59.14 -29.76
C ALA A 238 54.43 -58.59 -30.93
N ALA A 239 54.24 -59.15 -32.13
CA ALA A 239 54.80 -58.65 -33.38
C ALA A 239 53.87 -59.02 -34.55
N GLY A 240 53.62 -58.09 -35.47
CA GLY A 240 52.72 -58.29 -36.62
C GLY A 240 51.58 -57.27 -36.66
N ALA A 241 50.67 -57.46 -37.62
CA ALA A 241 49.47 -56.62 -37.75
C ALA A 241 48.38 -57.05 -36.77
N ASN A 242 47.65 -56.08 -36.22
CA ASN A 242 46.49 -56.33 -35.37
C ASN A 242 45.38 -57.04 -36.13
N ILE A 243 44.58 -57.81 -35.41
CA ILE A 243 43.46 -58.56 -35.95
C ILE A 243 42.17 -57.99 -35.37
N ASP A 244 41.37 -57.36 -36.22
CA ASP A 244 40.09 -56.80 -35.84
C ASP A 244 38.95 -57.80 -36.09
N GLY A 245 37.95 -57.78 -35.20
CA GLY A 245 36.78 -58.64 -35.24
C GLY A 245 35.51 -57.92 -34.82
N MET A 246 34.34 -58.45 -35.18
CA MET A 246 33.05 -57.90 -34.76
C MET A 246 32.02 -59.01 -34.54
N GLY A 247 31.29 -58.93 -33.43
CA GLY A 247 30.25 -59.88 -33.03
C GLY A 247 30.24 -60.13 -31.51
N PRO A 248 29.22 -60.82 -30.98
CA PRO A 248 29.16 -61.19 -29.55
C PRO A 248 30.34 -62.06 -29.08
N GLY A 249 30.95 -62.78 -30.02
CA GLY A 249 32.26 -63.42 -29.91
C GLY A 249 32.98 -63.39 -31.27
N PHE A 250 34.25 -63.76 -31.27
CA PHE A 250 35.14 -63.70 -32.44
C PHE A 250 36.09 -64.89 -32.45
N ALA A 251 36.07 -65.68 -33.53
CA ALA A 251 36.95 -66.83 -33.72
C ALA A 251 37.94 -66.58 -34.84
N THR A 252 39.22 -66.88 -34.62
CA THR A 252 40.29 -66.69 -35.60
C THR A 252 41.46 -67.64 -35.35
N ASP A 253 42.25 -67.94 -36.39
CA ASP A 253 43.43 -68.78 -36.27
C ASP A 253 44.67 -67.93 -36.01
N LEU A 254 45.31 -68.15 -34.86
CA LEU A 254 46.47 -67.41 -34.37
C LEU A 254 47.71 -68.32 -34.33
N PRO A 255 48.87 -67.87 -34.86
CA PRO A 255 50.15 -68.53 -34.60
C PRO A 255 50.44 -68.64 -33.09
N GLY A 256 51.21 -69.64 -32.68
CA GLY A 256 51.65 -69.76 -31.29
C GLY A 256 52.41 -68.52 -30.83
N GLY A 257 52.03 -67.95 -29.68
CA GLY A 257 52.57 -66.69 -29.16
C GLY A 257 51.66 -65.99 -28.16
N ASN A 258 52.09 -64.83 -27.66
CA ASN A 258 51.34 -64.01 -26.71
C ASN A 258 50.53 -62.92 -27.42
N TYR A 259 49.30 -62.69 -26.96
CA TYR A 259 48.35 -61.73 -27.52
C TYR A 259 47.64 -60.95 -26.40
N ASP A 260 47.30 -59.70 -26.69
CA ASP A 260 46.33 -58.93 -25.93
C ASP A 260 45.05 -58.76 -26.74
N VAL A 261 43.87 -58.85 -26.12
CA VAL A 261 42.59 -58.53 -26.76
C VAL A 261 41.90 -57.36 -26.06
N VAL A 262 41.38 -56.43 -26.85
CA VAL A 262 40.51 -55.34 -26.43
C VAL A 262 39.14 -55.53 -27.08
N GLY A 263 38.08 -55.53 -26.26
CA GLY A 263 36.70 -55.58 -26.71
C GLY A 263 35.94 -54.31 -26.33
N ILE A 264 35.14 -53.76 -27.24
CA ILE A 264 34.26 -52.59 -27.01
C ILE A 264 32.81 -52.99 -27.34
N ARG A 265 31.91 -52.91 -26.36
CA ARG A 265 30.48 -53.21 -26.52
C ARG A 265 29.76 -52.00 -27.11
N GLU A 266 29.05 -52.17 -28.22
CA GLU A 266 28.49 -51.05 -29.01
C GLU A 266 27.30 -50.34 -28.35
N SER A 267 26.58 -50.99 -27.44
CA SER A 267 25.36 -50.43 -26.82
C SER A 267 25.66 -49.26 -25.88
N ASP A 268 26.74 -49.33 -25.11
CA ASP A 268 27.11 -48.36 -24.07
C ASP A 268 28.59 -47.95 -24.11
N SER A 269 29.32 -48.37 -25.15
CA SER A 269 30.76 -48.12 -25.33
C SER A 269 31.64 -48.67 -24.19
N ALA A 270 31.15 -49.67 -23.44
CA ALA A 270 31.94 -50.31 -22.39
C ALA A 270 33.15 -51.06 -22.99
N GLU A 271 34.34 -50.86 -22.41
CA GLU A 271 35.60 -51.47 -22.86
C GLU A 271 36.10 -52.52 -21.87
N ALA A 272 36.62 -53.64 -22.38
CA ALA A 272 37.26 -54.71 -21.59
C ALA A 272 38.55 -55.21 -22.27
N ARG A 273 39.58 -55.55 -21.47
CA ARG A 273 40.91 -55.98 -21.96
C ARG A 273 41.40 -57.26 -21.27
N LEU A 274 42.10 -58.12 -22.00
CA LEU A 274 42.71 -59.35 -21.47
C LEU A 274 43.95 -59.78 -22.27
N GLY A 275 45.03 -60.19 -21.58
CA GLY A 275 46.18 -60.87 -22.19
C GLY A 275 46.07 -62.40 -22.13
N PHE A 276 46.44 -63.10 -23.21
CA PHE A 276 46.40 -64.56 -23.31
C PHE A 276 47.54 -65.12 -24.19
N GLU A 277 47.88 -66.39 -23.99
CA GLU A 277 48.94 -67.11 -24.73
C GLU A 277 48.34 -68.24 -25.58
N VAL A 278 48.80 -68.36 -26.83
CA VAL A 278 48.42 -69.43 -27.77
C VAL A 278 49.58 -70.41 -27.90
N ALA A 279 49.32 -71.71 -27.70
CA ALA A 279 50.34 -72.74 -27.69
C ALA A 279 51.04 -72.92 -29.06
N THR A 280 52.34 -73.26 -29.05
CA THR A 280 53.17 -73.44 -30.25
C THR A 280 53.12 -74.84 -30.87
N SER A 281 52.24 -75.72 -30.39
CA SER A 281 52.04 -77.08 -30.90
C SER A 281 50.54 -77.38 -31.07
N GLU A 282 50.18 -78.06 -32.15
CA GLU A 282 48.79 -78.39 -32.50
C GLU A 282 48.10 -79.19 -31.40
N SER A 283 46.95 -78.69 -30.91
CA SER A 283 46.07 -79.42 -30.00
C SER A 283 44.66 -79.54 -30.60
N ASP A 284 44.07 -80.74 -30.58
CA ASP A 284 42.75 -81.05 -31.18
C ASP A 284 41.55 -80.30 -30.54
N GLN A 285 41.79 -79.42 -29.56
CA GLN A 285 40.76 -78.63 -28.89
C GLN A 285 41.13 -77.15 -28.98
N GLY A 286 40.45 -76.41 -29.86
CA GLY A 286 40.63 -74.96 -29.99
C GLY A 286 40.51 -74.22 -28.65
N GLN A 287 41.21 -73.09 -28.52
CA GLN A 287 41.36 -72.38 -27.25
C GLN A 287 40.25 -71.33 -27.06
N ARG A 288 39.50 -71.39 -25.96
CA ARG A 288 38.44 -70.41 -25.64
C ARG A 288 38.92 -69.36 -24.64
N ILE A 289 38.69 -68.09 -24.95
CA ILE A 289 39.10 -66.92 -24.17
C ILE A 289 37.87 -66.11 -23.76
N GLU A 290 37.66 -65.93 -22.44
CA GLU A 290 36.56 -65.12 -21.90
C GLU A 290 37.03 -63.72 -21.53
N VAL A 291 36.42 -62.68 -22.10
CA VAL A 291 36.68 -61.27 -21.76
C VAL A 291 35.50 -60.71 -20.98
N ILE A 292 35.76 -60.20 -19.76
CA ILE A 292 34.70 -59.80 -18.81
C ILE A 292 34.38 -58.30 -18.95
N PHE A 293 33.13 -57.95 -19.26
CA PHE A 293 32.62 -56.58 -19.41
C PHE A 293 31.82 -56.09 -18.18
N PRO A 294 31.79 -54.77 -17.90
CA PRO A 294 30.94 -54.18 -16.87
C PRO A 294 29.43 -54.21 -17.23
N GLU A 295 28.56 -54.03 -16.24
CA GLU A 295 27.09 -53.97 -16.43
C GLU A 295 26.62 -52.67 -17.15
N PRO A 296 25.53 -52.71 -17.95
CA PRO A 296 25.00 -51.52 -18.65
C PRO A 296 24.38 -50.48 -17.69
N GLN A 297 24.51 -49.19 -18.00
CA GLN A 297 23.88 -48.07 -17.26
C GLN A 297 22.37 -47.93 -17.59
N PRO A 298 21.50 -47.52 -16.64
CA PRO A 298 20.06 -47.30 -16.89
C PRO A 298 19.76 -46.00 -17.65
N ASP A 299 18.58 -45.91 -18.28
CA ASP A 299 18.13 -44.72 -19.04
C ASP A 299 17.74 -43.51 -18.15
N PRO A 300 17.96 -42.26 -18.61
CA PRO A 300 17.55 -41.04 -17.90
C PRO A 300 16.03 -40.85 -17.88
N THR A 301 15.51 -40.23 -16.81
CA THR A 301 14.08 -40.01 -16.56
C THR A 301 13.70 -38.53 -16.63
N GLU A 302 12.53 -38.21 -17.19
CA GLU A 302 12.00 -36.84 -17.28
C GLU A 302 11.53 -36.31 -15.91
N VAL A 303 12.04 -35.15 -15.50
CA VAL A 303 11.69 -34.44 -14.27
C VAL A 303 11.30 -33.01 -14.63
N SER A 304 10.14 -32.55 -14.14
CA SER A 304 9.67 -31.17 -14.29
C SER A 304 9.92 -30.36 -13.02
N PHE A 305 10.43 -29.14 -13.13
CA PHE A 305 10.65 -28.22 -12.03
C PHE A 305 9.68 -27.05 -12.11
N ARG A 306 8.95 -26.76 -11.02
CA ARG A 306 7.98 -25.65 -10.97
C ARG A 306 8.18 -24.78 -9.73
N ALA A 307 8.24 -23.47 -9.91
CA ALA A 307 8.36 -22.49 -8.83
C ALA A 307 7.03 -21.79 -8.56
N VAL A 308 6.63 -21.69 -7.28
CA VAL A 308 5.33 -21.18 -6.82
C VAL A 308 5.48 -20.27 -5.59
N ILE A 309 4.48 -19.44 -5.29
CA ILE A 309 4.47 -18.49 -4.17
C ILE A 309 3.68 -19.05 -2.97
N GLY A 310 4.25 -18.98 -1.78
CA GLY A 310 3.59 -19.22 -0.48
C GLY A 310 3.43 -20.68 -0.08
N THR A 311 2.81 -21.52 -0.94
CA THR A 311 2.60 -22.96 -0.67
C THR A 311 2.88 -23.81 -1.91
N GLU A 312 3.02 -25.13 -1.77
CA GLU A 312 3.22 -26.04 -2.94
C GLU A 312 2.06 -26.01 -3.95
N ASN A 313 0.86 -25.60 -3.53
CA ASN A 313 -0.31 -25.37 -4.38
C ASN A 313 -0.55 -23.87 -4.68
N GLY A 314 0.45 -23.04 -4.41
CA GLY A 314 0.39 -21.59 -4.57
C GLY A 314 0.38 -21.15 -6.03
N GLU A 315 0.31 -19.84 -6.24
CA GLU A 315 0.36 -19.24 -7.57
C GLU A 315 1.72 -19.51 -8.23
N VAL A 316 1.71 -19.87 -9.51
CA VAL A 316 2.93 -20.10 -10.29
C VAL A 316 3.61 -18.77 -10.56
N ILE A 317 4.92 -18.69 -10.33
CA ILE A 317 5.69 -17.49 -10.64
C ILE A 317 5.73 -17.30 -12.17
N ASP A 318 5.12 -16.22 -12.66
CA ASP A 318 4.99 -15.88 -14.08
C ASP A 318 6.13 -14.99 -14.61
N THR A 319 7.01 -14.55 -13.72
CA THR A 319 8.23 -13.80 -14.02
C THR A 319 9.45 -14.74 -14.12
N PRO A 320 10.58 -14.31 -14.71
CA PRO A 320 11.73 -15.19 -14.95
C PRO A 320 12.26 -15.86 -13.66
N VAL A 321 12.34 -17.20 -13.71
CA VAL A 321 12.99 -18.05 -12.71
C VAL A 321 14.15 -18.77 -13.38
N PHE A 322 15.32 -18.69 -12.76
CA PHE A 322 16.55 -19.31 -13.23
C PHE A 322 16.84 -20.54 -12.38
N TRP A 323 17.00 -21.71 -13.00
CA TRP A 323 17.20 -22.97 -12.30
C TRP A 323 18.66 -23.43 -12.37
N THR A 324 19.17 -23.91 -11.24
CA THR A 324 20.46 -24.59 -11.17
C THR A 324 20.24 -25.98 -10.58
N ILE A 325 20.60 -27.01 -11.34
CA ILE A 325 20.47 -28.43 -10.96
C ILE A 325 21.86 -29.06 -10.99
N THR A 326 22.23 -29.75 -9.91
CA THR A 326 23.49 -30.48 -9.78
C THR A 326 23.24 -31.94 -9.39
N SER A 327 23.93 -32.86 -10.04
CA SER A 327 24.03 -34.28 -9.68
C SER A 327 25.29 -34.52 -8.84
N GLU A 328 25.18 -35.41 -7.85
CA GLU A 328 26.37 -35.86 -7.11
C GLU A 328 27.36 -36.66 -7.98
N ALA A 329 26.87 -37.29 -9.06
CA ALA A 329 27.69 -38.11 -9.95
C ALA A 329 28.30 -37.31 -11.11
N GLU A 330 27.54 -36.37 -11.70
CA GLU A 330 27.91 -35.68 -12.95
C GLU A 330 28.26 -34.19 -12.76
N GLY A 331 28.05 -33.63 -11.57
CA GLY A 331 28.25 -32.21 -11.32
C GLY A 331 27.06 -31.35 -11.79
N THR A 332 27.31 -30.15 -12.32
CA THR A 332 26.25 -29.23 -12.75
C THR A 332 25.60 -29.70 -14.05
N ILE A 333 24.29 -29.94 -14.01
CA ILE A 333 23.48 -30.39 -15.15
C ILE A 333 22.81 -29.21 -15.84
N ALA A 334 22.24 -28.29 -15.05
CA ALA A 334 21.64 -27.05 -15.53
C ALA A 334 22.19 -25.89 -14.71
N ASP A 335 22.57 -24.81 -15.37
CA ASP A 335 23.13 -23.61 -14.74
C ASP A 335 22.40 -22.37 -15.24
N GLU A 336 21.81 -21.62 -14.32
CA GLU A 336 20.96 -20.45 -14.59
C GLU A 336 19.98 -20.62 -15.76
N GLU A 337 19.28 -21.76 -15.85
CA GLU A 337 18.36 -22.03 -16.97
C GLU A 337 17.02 -21.27 -16.79
N PRO A 338 16.63 -20.37 -17.71
CA PRO A 338 15.46 -19.51 -17.55
C PRO A 338 14.17 -20.18 -18.05
N ALA A 339 13.37 -20.76 -17.15
CA ALA A 339 12.06 -21.33 -17.47
C ALA A 339 11.18 -21.52 -16.20
N ASN A 340 9.85 -21.58 -16.32
CA ASN A 340 8.97 -22.06 -15.24
C ASN A 340 7.61 -22.52 -15.81
N PRO A 341 7.30 -23.83 -15.90
CA PRO A 341 8.11 -24.96 -15.44
C PRO A 341 9.29 -25.28 -16.37
N LEU A 342 10.33 -25.93 -15.84
CA LEU A 342 11.50 -26.43 -16.57
C LEU A 342 11.46 -27.97 -16.65
N PRO A 343 11.26 -28.60 -17.82
CA PRO A 343 11.43 -30.04 -18.00
C PRO A 343 12.91 -30.39 -18.27
N LEU A 344 13.42 -31.46 -17.67
CA LEU A 344 14.80 -31.94 -17.86
C LEU A 344 14.88 -33.47 -17.77
N LEU A 345 15.74 -34.09 -18.57
CA LEU A 345 16.07 -35.52 -18.46
C LEU A 345 17.22 -35.69 -17.47
N LEU A 346 17.01 -36.47 -16.41
CA LEU A 346 17.98 -36.68 -15.34
C LEU A 346 18.28 -38.17 -15.14
N GLU A 347 19.55 -38.51 -14.98
CA GLU A 347 19.98 -39.84 -14.60
C GLU A 347 19.46 -40.23 -13.21
N GLN A 348 19.27 -41.52 -12.96
CA GLN A 348 18.84 -42.01 -11.66
C GLN A 348 19.92 -41.75 -10.60
N GLY A 349 19.54 -41.14 -9.47
CA GLY A 349 20.52 -40.76 -8.45
C GLY A 349 20.10 -39.57 -7.59
N SER A 350 21.01 -39.11 -6.75
CA SER A 350 20.83 -37.93 -5.88
C SER A 350 21.13 -36.65 -6.65
N HIS A 351 20.18 -35.73 -6.65
CA HIS A 351 20.26 -34.42 -7.29
C HIS A 351 19.91 -33.32 -6.29
N THR A 352 20.44 -32.12 -6.53
CA THR A 352 20.09 -30.91 -5.79
C THR A 352 19.61 -29.85 -6.77
N VAL A 353 18.51 -29.17 -6.44
CA VAL A 353 17.98 -28.04 -7.21
C VAL A 353 17.95 -26.76 -6.38
N THR A 354 18.28 -25.65 -7.03
CA THR A 354 18.05 -24.28 -6.56
C THR A 354 17.37 -23.48 -7.66
N ALA A 355 16.51 -22.55 -7.26
CA ALA A 355 15.84 -21.62 -8.17
C ALA A 355 16.15 -20.18 -7.74
N TYR A 356 16.38 -19.29 -8.69
CA TYR A 356 16.56 -17.86 -8.47
C TYR A 356 15.42 -17.09 -9.13
N TRP A 357 14.65 -16.38 -8.32
CA TRP A 357 13.53 -15.55 -8.78
C TRP A 357 14.02 -14.12 -9.03
N ALA A 358 14.19 -13.77 -10.30
CA ALA A 358 14.85 -12.52 -10.68
C ALA A 358 14.08 -11.25 -10.27
N ALA A 359 12.74 -11.29 -10.25
CA ALA A 359 11.94 -10.11 -9.89
C ALA A 359 12.04 -9.76 -8.39
N GLN A 360 12.43 -10.70 -7.54
CA GLN A 360 12.61 -10.51 -6.09
C GLN A 360 14.07 -10.63 -5.66
N GLU A 361 14.99 -10.78 -6.62
CA GLU A 361 16.43 -11.00 -6.39
C GLU A 361 16.73 -12.05 -5.31
N THR A 362 15.92 -13.11 -5.25
CA THR A 362 15.94 -14.10 -4.16
C THR A 362 16.21 -15.50 -4.71
N ALA A 363 17.10 -16.24 -4.04
CA ALA A 363 17.36 -17.65 -4.32
C ALA A 363 16.61 -18.56 -3.33
N SER A 364 16.09 -19.68 -3.81
CA SER A 364 15.55 -20.74 -2.98
C SER A 364 16.66 -21.42 -2.21
N ARG A 365 16.30 -22.08 -1.10
CA ARG A 365 17.23 -23.02 -0.45
C ARG A 365 17.49 -24.22 -1.38
N PRO A 366 18.70 -24.81 -1.35
CA PRO A 366 18.98 -26.05 -2.07
C PRO A 366 18.05 -27.16 -1.59
N ARG A 367 17.37 -27.82 -2.53
CA ARG A 367 16.49 -28.96 -2.28
C ARG A 367 17.09 -30.22 -2.88
N GLN A 368 17.39 -31.20 -2.03
CA GLN A 368 17.81 -32.53 -2.48
C GLN A 368 16.61 -33.39 -2.86
N PHE A 369 16.76 -34.17 -3.93
CA PHE A 369 15.76 -35.15 -4.39
C PHE A 369 16.47 -36.32 -5.09
N ILE A 370 15.82 -37.48 -5.11
CA ILE A 370 16.35 -38.68 -5.77
C ILE A 370 15.55 -38.92 -7.04
N VAL A 371 16.18 -39.06 -8.19
CA VAL A 371 15.51 -39.47 -9.44
C VAL A 371 15.42 -41.00 -9.50
N THR A 372 14.24 -41.51 -9.87
CA THR A 372 13.94 -42.94 -10.08
C THR A 372 13.34 -43.09 -11.47
N ALA A 373 13.08 -44.32 -11.93
CA ALA A 373 12.54 -44.62 -13.25
C ALA A 373 11.16 -43.99 -13.60
N ASP A 374 10.43 -43.44 -12.63
CA ASP A 374 9.11 -42.84 -12.86
C ASP A 374 9.22 -41.31 -12.98
N PRO A 375 8.63 -40.69 -14.02
CA PRO A 375 8.57 -39.24 -14.16
C PRO A 375 7.92 -38.57 -12.95
N ARG A 376 8.44 -37.40 -12.55
CA ARG A 376 7.93 -36.66 -11.40
C ARG A 376 8.11 -35.15 -11.54
N GLU A 377 7.40 -34.42 -10.70
CA GLU A 377 7.51 -32.96 -10.61
C GLU A 377 8.12 -32.55 -9.26
N ILE A 378 9.05 -31.59 -9.29
CA ILE A 378 9.69 -30.99 -8.14
C ILE A 378 9.23 -29.53 -8.01
N ILE A 379 8.59 -29.20 -6.88
CA ILE A 379 8.04 -27.87 -6.63
C ILE A 379 9.00 -27.08 -5.71
N VAL A 380 9.33 -25.83 -6.06
CA VAL A 380 10.09 -24.91 -5.20
C VAL A 380 9.19 -23.75 -4.79
N VAL A 381 9.03 -23.55 -3.48
CA VAL A 381 8.14 -22.51 -2.93
C VAL A 381 8.96 -21.30 -2.50
N PHE A 382 8.61 -20.12 -3.01
CA PHE A 382 9.14 -18.82 -2.57
C PHE A 382 8.20 -18.15 -1.57
N GLU A 383 8.76 -17.35 -0.67
CA GLU A 383 7.96 -16.49 0.21
C GLU A 383 7.28 -15.37 -0.60
N PRO A 384 6.08 -14.92 -0.21
CA PRO A 384 5.44 -13.78 -0.85
C PRO A 384 6.30 -12.51 -0.75
N PRO A 385 6.32 -11.65 -1.78
CA PRO A 385 7.07 -10.39 -1.73
C PRO A 385 6.59 -9.51 -0.58
N ALA A 386 7.53 -8.90 0.14
CA ALA A 386 7.21 -7.96 1.21
C ALA A 386 6.53 -6.72 0.63
N ILE A 387 5.34 -6.39 1.12
CA ILE A 387 4.68 -5.12 0.81
C ILE A 387 5.52 -4.02 1.46
N THR A 388 5.95 -3.02 0.68
CA THR A 388 6.76 -1.90 1.15
C THR A 388 6.16 -0.56 0.71
N ALA A 389 6.56 0.51 1.38
CA ALA A 389 6.21 1.87 1.02
C ALA A 389 7.45 2.77 1.09
N SER A 390 7.40 3.91 0.39
CA SER A 390 8.40 4.97 0.48
C SER A 390 7.74 6.26 0.97
N VAL A 391 8.47 7.03 1.77
CA VAL A 391 8.04 8.31 2.34
C VAL A 391 9.11 9.35 2.05
N GLY A 392 8.73 10.45 1.39
CA GLY A 392 9.58 11.61 1.14
C GLY A 392 9.12 12.81 1.95
N ALA A 393 9.99 13.33 2.80
CA ALA A 393 9.73 14.45 3.69
C ALA A 393 10.96 15.37 3.79
N PRO A 394 10.81 16.64 4.19
CA PRO A 394 11.94 17.52 4.49
C PRO A 394 12.78 16.96 5.65
N SER A 395 14.08 17.27 5.66
CA SER A 395 15.01 16.82 6.72
C SER A 395 14.82 17.54 8.05
N SER A 396 14.14 18.70 8.06
CA SER A 396 13.87 19.50 9.25
C SER A 396 12.60 20.33 9.08
N ALA A 397 11.90 20.59 10.19
CA ALA A 397 10.75 21.50 10.25
C ALA A 397 10.63 22.16 11.63
N ILE A 398 9.94 23.29 11.71
CA ILE A 398 9.69 23.96 13.00
C ILE A 398 8.48 23.30 13.68
N VAL A 399 8.54 23.13 15.00
CA VAL A 399 7.38 22.69 15.82
C VAL A 399 6.10 23.42 15.42
N GLY A 400 4.97 22.72 15.35
CA GLY A 400 3.66 23.31 15.01
C GLY A 400 3.44 23.68 13.54
N SER A 401 4.48 23.65 12.69
CA SER A 401 4.32 23.89 11.25
C SER A 401 3.58 22.76 10.54
N THR A 402 2.98 23.05 9.39
CA THR A 402 2.48 22.02 8.47
C THR A 402 3.49 21.79 7.36
N ILE A 403 3.87 20.53 7.13
CA ILE A 403 4.82 20.13 6.08
C ILE A 403 4.15 19.28 5.01
N GLU A 404 4.68 19.38 3.79
CA GLU A 404 4.29 18.53 2.68
C GLU A 404 5.07 17.20 2.74
N VAL A 405 4.34 16.07 2.72
CA VAL A 405 4.92 14.72 2.74
C VAL A 405 4.42 13.94 1.53
N THR A 406 5.35 13.38 0.77
CA THR A 406 5.07 12.48 -0.35
C THR A 406 5.17 11.03 0.11
N TRP A 407 4.36 10.16 -0.49
CA TRP A 407 4.42 8.73 -0.23
C TRP A 407 4.04 7.91 -1.46
N ASN A 408 4.53 6.67 -1.51
CA ASN A 408 4.14 5.64 -2.47
C ASN A 408 4.06 4.29 -1.73
N GLY A 409 2.91 3.62 -1.79
CA GLY A 409 2.62 2.39 -1.05
C GLY A 409 1.26 1.79 -1.44
N PRO A 410 0.73 0.82 -0.67
CA PRO A 410 -0.50 0.08 -0.98
C PRO A 410 -1.76 0.92 -1.13
N ALA A 411 -1.80 2.09 -0.50
CA ALA A 411 -2.90 3.05 -0.52
C ALA A 411 -4.25 2.47 -0.03
N ASN A 412 -4.26 1.60 0.98
CA ASN A 412 -5.51 1.12 1.55
C ASN A 412 -6.26 2.29 2.24
N VAL A 413 -7.59 2.22 2.28
CA VAL A 413 -8.45 3.35 2.73
C VAL A 413 -8.18 3.83 4.16
N ASP A 414 -7.71 2.92 5.02
CA ASP A 414 -7.43 3.18 6.43
C ASP A 414 -5.93 3.38 6.72
N ASP A 415 -5.05 3.25 5.72
CA ASP A 415 -3.63 3.53 5.89
C ASP A 415 -3.41 5.02 6.18
N TYR A 416 -2.33 5.33 6.89
CA TYR A 416 -2.00 6.70 7.24
C TYR A 416 -0.50 6.93 7.31
N VAL A 417 -0.11 8.18 7.11
CA VAL A 417 1.26 8.63 7.34
C VAL A 417 1.28 9.38 8.66
N GLY A 418 2.05 8.86 9.63
CA GLY A 418 2.16 9.42 10.97
C GLY A 418 3.53 10.02 11.23
N ILE A 419 3.60 11.02 12.11
CA ILE A 419 4.83 11.56 12.69
C ILE A 419 4.85 11.31 14.20
N GLY A 420 5.98 10.81 14.70
CA GLY A 420 6.18 10.53 16.12
C GLY A 420 7.65 10.56 16.50
N LYS A 421 7.94 10.55 17.79
CA LYS A 421 9.31 10.60 18.31
C LYS A 421 10.08 9.35 17.87
N VAL A 422 11.37 9.49 17.54
CA VAL A 422 12.19 8.33 17.16
C VAL A 422 12.15 7.26 18.26
N GLY A 423 11.80 6.03 17.89
CA GLY A 423 11.70 4.89 18.82
C GLY A 423 10.41 4.79 19.63
N ALA A 424 9.42 5.66 19.40
CA ALA A 424 8.11 5.55 20.03
C ALA A 424 7.32 4.34 19.49
N GLY A 425 6.64 3.61 20.38
CA GLY A 425 5.83 2.43 20.05
C GLY A 425 4.44 2.46 20.67
N GLY A 426 3.58 1.51 20.28
CA GLY A 426 2.21 1.41 20.81
C GLY A 426 1.34 2.62 20.46
N SER A 427 0.51 3.07 21.42
CA SER A 427 -0.38 4.22 21.24
C SER A 427 0.35 5.57 21.16
N ALA A 428 1.62 5.63 21.58
CA ALA A 428 2.44 6.84 21.51
C ALA A 428 3.26 6.95 20.22
N ARG A 429 3.11 5.97 19.30
CA ARG A 429 3.87 5.89 18.05
C ARG A 429 3.61 7.08 17.12
N TRP A 430 2.39 7.59 17.11
CA TRP A 430 1.99 8.75 16.28
C TRP A 430 1.46 9.85 17.19
N ARG A 431 2.11 11.02 17.13
CA ARG A 431 1.60 12.26 17.75
C ARG A 431 0.56 12.89 16.83
N ASN A 432 0.90 13.03 15.56
CA ASN A 432 0.00 13.49 14.49
C ASN A 432 0.04 12.50 13.33
N TYR A 433 -1.05 12.40 12.58
CA TYR A 433 -1.13 11.57 11.37
C TYR A 433 -2.17 12.11 10.40
N THR A 434 -1.99 11.79 9.12
CA THR A 434 -2.92 12.11 8.04
C THR A 434 -3.21 10.84 7.24
N ARG A 435 -4.46 10.62 6.84
CA ARG A 435 -4.84 9.42 6.08
C ARG A 435 -4.29 9.48 4.66
N VAL A 436 -3.86 8.34 4.11
CA VAL A 436 -3.33 8.27 2.74
C VAL A 436 -4.41 8.58 1.69
N SER A 437 -5.69 8.43 2.05
CA SER A 437 -6.83 8.77 1.18
C SER A 437 -6.91 10.25 0.80
N GLU A 438 -6.17 11.13 1.50
CA GLU A 438 -6.04 12.55 1.15
C GLU A 438 -5.10 12.81 -0.04
N GLY A 439 -4.38 11.77 -0.51
CA GLY A 439 -3.52 11.83 -1.68
C GLY A 439 -2.03 11.95 -1.37
N SER A 440 -1.22 12.08 -2.42
CA SER A 440 0.24 12.27 -2.36
C SER A 440 0.60 13.42 -3.31
N PRO A 441 1.14 14.55 -2.81
CA PRO A 441 1.54 14.79 -1.41
C PRO A 441 0.36 15.03 -0.44
N LEU A 442 0.58 14.79 0.84
CA LEU A 442 -0.32 15.14 1.95
C LEU A 442 0.28 16.22 2.86
N GLN A 443 -0.60 16.90 3.61
CA GLN A 443 -0.22 17.90 4.61
C GLN A 443 -0.15 17.23 5.98
N LEU A 444 1.01 17.29 6.64
CA LEU A 444 1.25 16.69 7.94
C LEU A 444 1.66 17.75 8.95
N LEU A 445 0.94 17.81 10.08
CA LEU A 445 1.21 18.75 11.16
C LEU A 445 2.37 18.25 12.02
N VAL A 446 3.39 19.09 12.21
CA VAL A 446 4.58 18.76 12.99
C VAL A 446 4.27 18.90 14.49
N PRO A 447 4.60 17.89 15.33
CA PRO A 447 4.37 17.93 16.76
C PRO A 447 5.00 19.16 17.45
N PRO A 448 4.47 19.63 18.59
CA PRO A 448 4.98 20.82 19.27
C PRO A 448 6.25 20.51 20.10
N GLU A 449 6.70 19.26 20.11
CA GLU A 449 7.86 18.77 20.85
C GLU A 449 9.11 18.78 19.96
N PRO A 450 10.17 19.55 20.29
CA PRO A 450 11.43 19.55 19.52
C PRO A 450 12.22 18.24 19.63
N GLY A 451 13.08 18.01 18.65
CA GLY A 451 14.03 16.91 18.59
C GLY A 451 13.76 15.91 17.45
N PRO A 452 14.44 14.75 17.46
CA PRO A 452 14.38 13.80 16.36
C PRO A 452 13.05 13.05 16.32
N HIS A 453 12.40 13.08 15.14
CA HIS A 453 11.15 12.40 14.86
C HIS A 453 11.26 11.50 13.62
N THR A 454 10.32 10.56 13.51
CA THR A 454 10.14 9.67 12.36
C THR A 454 8.78 9.92 11.75
N ILE A 455 8.76 10.07 10.42
CA ILE A 455 7.55 10.06 9.61
C ILE A 455 7.46 8.69 8.95
N ALA A 456 6.34 7.99 9.07
CA ALA A 456 6.21 6.65 8.52
C ALA A 456 4.85 6.39 7.88
N TYR A 457 4.88 5.61 6.80
CA TYR A 457 3.70 5.00 6.21
C TYR A 457 3.31 3.80 7.06
N PHE A 458 2.09 3.81 7.56
CA PHE A 458 1.54 2.75 8.37
C PHE A 458 0.39 2.06 7.64
N ASP A 459 0.51 0.75 7.49
CA ASP A 459 -0.55 -0.11 7.00
C ASP A 459 -1.46 -0.50 8.16
N ASP A 460 -2.69 0.00 8.13
CA ASP A 460 -3.64 -0.20 9.23
C ASP A 460 -4.15 -1.64 9.29
N ALA A 461 -4.24 -2.32 8.14
CA ALA A 461 -4.72 -3.69 8.07
C ALA A 461 -3.74 -4.67 8.74
N THR A 462 -2.43 -4.48 8.52
CA THR A 462 -1.39 -5.33 9.08
C THR A 462 -0.78 -4.79 10.38
N GLN A 463 -1.14 -3.57 10.76
CA GLN A 463 -0.59 -2.83 11.90
C GLN A 463 0.95 -2.67 11.84
N THR A 464 1.51 -2.55 10.63
CA THR A 464 2.97 -2.47 10.40
C THR A 464 3.40 -1.18 9.71
N VAL A 465 4.66 -0.79 9.92
CA VAL A 465 5.29 0.31 9.19
C VAL A 465 5.90 -0.25 7.91
N LEU A 466 5.48 0.26 6.75
CA LEU A 466 5.95 -0.21 5.44
C LEU A 466 7.08 0.66 4.86
N GLY A 467 7.23 1.89 5.36
CA GLY A 467 8.25 2.84 4.93
C GLY A 467 8.40 3.99 5.92
N SER A 468 9.60 4.57 6.04
CA SER A 468 9.84 5.69 6.97
C SER A 468 10.92 6.66 6.51
N ALA A 469 10.86 7.88 7.02
CA ALA A 469 11.85 8.94 6.88
C ALA A 469 12.09 9.62 8.23
N THR A 470 13.31 10.10 8.47
CA THR A 470 13.66 10.85 9.69
C THR A 470 13.57 12.36 9.46
N ILE A 471 13.11 13.10 10.46
CA ILE A 471 13.03 14.56 10.44
C ILE A 471 13.50 15.15 11.77
N GLU A 472 14.26 16.24 11.71
CA GLU A 472 14.65 17.02 12.89
C GLU A 472 13.62 18.12 13.15
N VAL A 473 12.91 18.04 14.27
CA VAL A 473 11.91 19.05 14.67
C VAL A 473 12.61 20.15 15.48
N MET A 474 12.67 21.34 14.92
CA MET A 474 13.33 22.51 15.52
C MET A 474 12.36 23.30 16.40
N ALA A 475 12.85 23.84 17.51
CA ALA A 475 12.08 24.77 18.32
C ALA A 475 11.76 26.07 17.53
N ALA A 476 10.62 26.68 17.81
CA ALA A 476 10.25 27.97 17.25
C ALA A 476 10.89 29.11 18.07
N ASP A 477 11.32 30.17 17.37
CA ASP A 477 11.86 31.38 18.02
C ASP A 477 10.70 32.25 18.55
N ILE A 478 10.37 32.06 19.82
CA ILE A 478 9.27 32.75 20.50
C ILE A 478 9.81 33.80 21.48
N THR A 479 9.23 35.00 21.47
CA THR A 479 9.48 36.03 22.50
C THR A 479 8.17 36.59 23.01
N ILE A 480 8.13 36.98 24.28
CA ILE A 480 6.97 37.65 24.89
C ILE A 480 7.52 38.89 25.62
N ASN A 481 6.96 40.04 25.28
CA ASN A 481 7.26 41.32 25.91
C ASN A 481 5.98 41.88 26.54
N ALA A 482 5.91 41.75 27.87
CA ALA A 482 4.81 42.20 28.71
C ALA A 482 5.33 43.13 29.81
N PRO A 483 4.49 44.01 30.37
CA PRO A 483 4.84 44.75 31.58
C PRO A 483 5.17 43.80 32.74
N ALA A 484 6.10 44.21 33.61
CA ALA A 484 6.50 43.40 34.77
C ALA A 484 5.39 43.30 35.84
N GLU A 485 4.52 44.30 35.90
CA GLU A 485 3.45 44.39 36.89
C GLU A 485 2.19 45.01 36.27
N VAL A 486 1.02 44.49 36.64
CA VAL A 486 -0.32 44.99 36.24
C VAL A 486 -1.27 44.94 37.42
N SER A 487 -2.38 45.67 37.36
CA SER A 487 -3.44 45.61 38.39
C SER A 487 -4.39 44.44 38.13
N VAL A 488 -5.05 43.92 39.17
CA VAL A 488 -6.10 42.90 39.02
C VAL A 488 -7.15 43.34 38.00
N SER A 489 -7.55 42.40 37.15
CA SER A 489 -8.48 42.60 36.05
C SER A 489 -8.11 43.67 35.03
N GLU A 490 -6.95 44.33 35.12
CA GLU A 490 -6.49 45.28 34.10
C GLU A 490 -6.31 44.59 32.74
N THR A 491 -6.74 45.25 31.66
CA THR A 491 -6.38 44.83 30.29
C THR A 491 -5.08 45.50 29.89
N PHE A 492 -4.05 44.72 29.56
CA PHE A 492 -2.73 45.22 29.19
C PHE A 492 -2.28 44.67 27.84
N GLU A 493 -1.37 45.39 27.19
CA GLU A 493 -0.81 44.99 25.89
C GLU A 493 0.41 44.09 26.08
N VAL A 494 0.46 43.02 25.29
CA VAL A 494 1.56 42.06 25.22
C VAL A 494 2.03 41.97 23.78
N SER A 495 3.26 42.38 23.51
CA SER A 495 3.88 42.13 22.22
C SER A 495 4.55 40.77 22.22
N TRP A 496 4.49 40.05 21.12
CA TRP A 496 5.07 38.71 21.04
C TRP A 496 5.70 38.46 19.66
N THR A 497 6.62 37.52 19.57
CA THR A 497 7.05 36.93 18.29
C THR A 497 6.86 35.44 18.39
N GLY A 498 6.48 34.81 17.29
CA GLY A 498 6.24 33.40 17.24
C GLY A 498 5.76 33.01 15.84
N PRO A 499 5.52 31.72 15.63
CA PRO A 499 5.13 31.24 14.32
C PRO A 499 3.67 31.56 13.93
N ASP A 500 2.80 31.92 14.90
CA ASP A 500 1.39 32.29 14.67
C ASP A 500 0.62 31.22 13.88
N TYR A 501 0.76 29.96 14.28
CA TYR A 501 -0.01 28.90 13.64
C TYR A 501 -1.49 29.00 14.04
N ALA A 502 -2.37 28.47 13.19
CA ALA A 502 -3.80 28.53 13.42
C ALA A 502 -4.16 27.91 14.79
N GLY A 503 -4.79 28.73 15.65
CA GLY A 503 -5.21 28.34 17.00
C GLY A 503 -4.21 28.68 18.11
N ASP A 504 -3.01 29.15 17.79
CA ASP A 504 -2.04 29.56 18.81
C ASP A 504 -2.63 30.69 19.70
N PHE A 505 -2.21 30.73 20.96
CA PHE A 505 -2.73 31.72 21.92
C PHE A 505 -1.72 32.05 23.01
N LEU A 506 -1.88 33.23 23.63
CA LEU A 506 -1.19 33.58 24.88
C LEU A 506 -2.14 33.40 26.06
N GLY A 507 -1.69 32.69 27.09
CA GLY A 507 -2.43 32.50 28.33
C GLY A 507 -1.70 33.10 29.53
N ILE A 508 -2.44 33.65 30.50
CA ILE A 508 -1.93 34.05 31.81
C ILE A 508 -2.44 33.11 32.90
N GLY A 509 -1.52 32.61 33.73
CA GLY A 509 -1.80 31.58 34.72
C GLY A 509 -1.00 31.75 36.01
N MET A 510 -1.56 31.31 37.14
CA MET A 510 -0.91 31.49 38.44
C MET A 510 0.34 30.62 38.55
N THR A 511 1.42 31.17 39.10
CA THR A 511 2.69 30.46 39.25
C THR A 511 2.51 29.24 40.16
N GLY A 512 3.03 28.09 39.73
CA GLY A 512 2.97 26.84 40.50
C GLY A 512 1.68 26.00 40.31
N ASN A 513 0.65 26.52 39.62
CA ASN A 513 -0.49 25.69 39.23
C ASN A 513 -0.12 24.76 38.05
N SER A 514 -0.77 23.59 37.98
CA SER A 514 -0.63 22.62 36.89
C SER A 514 -1.99 22.12 36.42
N GLY A 515 -2.12 21.72 35.15
CA GLY A 515 -3.35 21.16 34.58
C GLY A 515 -4.34 22.21 34.08
N SER A 516 -5.61 21.83 33.89
CA SER A 516 -6.64 22.69 33.29
C SER A 516 -7.01 23.94 34.10
N GLY A 517 -6.68 23.98 35.40
CA GLY A 517 -6.86 25.15 36.26
C GLY A 517 -5.66 26.10 36.30
N GLN A 518 -4.66 25.89 35.44
CA GLN A 518 -3.45 26.71 35.42
C GLN A 518 -3.70 28.09 34.78
N TRP A 519 -4.58 28.19 33.79
CA TRP A 519 -4.81 29.40 33.01
C TRP A 519 -6.12 30.07 33.44
N GLN A 520 -6.05 31.37 33.73
CA GLN A 520 -7.21 32.14 34.17
C GLN A 520 -7.82 32.93 33.02
N ASN A 521 -6.98 33.55 32.18
CA ASN A 521 -7.39 34.28 30.99
C ASN A 521 -6.45 33.95 29.82
N PHE A 522 -6.94 34.06 28.59
CA PHE A 522 -6.16 33.84 27.38
C PHE A 522 -6.66 34.74 26.24
N ALA A 523 -5.81 34.94 25.24
CA ALA A 523 -6.14 35.65 24.02
C ALA A 523 -5.50 34.94 22.81
N PRO A 524 -6.26 34.64 21.74
CA PRO A 524 -5.74 34.06 20.50
C PRO A 524 -4.70 34.97 19.85
N THR A 525 -3.63 34.41 19.28
CA THR A 525 -2.62 35.21 18.55
C THR A 525 -3.19 35.90 17.32
N ALA A 526 -4.25 35.32 16.73
CA ALA A 526 -4.99 35.86 15.59
C ALA A 526 -5.64 37.25 15.85
N ASP A 527 -5.82 37.65 17.11
CA ASP A 527 -6.37 38.97 17.48
C ASP A 527 -5.36 40.11 17.25
N GLY A 528 -4.10 39.79 16.95
CA GLY A 528 -3.08 40.72 16.51
C GLY A 528 -1.88 40.86 17.45
N ASN A 529 -1.00 41.79 17.11
CA ASN A 529 0.24 42.07 17.83
C ASN A 529 0.53 43.59 17.82
N PRO A 530 0.51 44.29 18.96
CA PRO A 530 0.36 43.75 20.32
C PRO A 530 -1.03 43.16 20.60
N LEU A 531 -1.05 42.13 21.44
CA LEU A 531 -2.24 41.42 21.90
C LEU A 531 -2.77 42.05 23.18
N ARG A 532 -4.09 42.12 23.36
CA ARG A 532 -4.70 42.61 24.61
C ARG A 532 -5.03 41.43 25.51
N LEU A 533 -4.34 41.31 26.65
CA LEU A 533 -4.53 40.24 27.61
C LEU A 533 -5.15 40.79 28.90
N LEU A 534 -6.06 40.02 29.50
CA LEU A 534 -6.78 40.40 30.70
C LEU A 534 -6.11 39.83 31.94
N ALA A 535 -5.73 40.68 32.88
CA ALA A 535 -5.15 40.25 34.14
C ALA A 535 -6.18 39.46 34.98
N PRO A 536 -5.73 38.46 35.74
CA PRO A 536 -6.52 37.76 36.76
C PRO A 536 -7.13 38.68 37.83
N SER A 537 -8.22 38.24 38.46
CA SER A 537 -8.93 38.97 39.53
C SER A 537 -8.28 38.85 40.92
N LEU A 538 -7.32 37.93 41.09
CA LEU A 538 -6.59 37.74 42.34
C LEU A 538 -5.14 38.25 42.22
N PRO A 539 -4.65 39.04 43.20
CA PRO A 539 -3.26 39.47 43.21
C PRO A 539 -2.32 38.28 43.46
N GLY A 540 -1.11 38.34 42.89
CA GLY A 540 -0.09 37.29 43.05
C GLY A 540 0.93 37.24 41.91
N ASP A 541 1.73 36.18 41.91
CA ASP A 541 2.74 35.91 40.88
C ASP A 541 2.15 35.01 39.78
N TYR A 542 2.26 35.44 38.54
CA TYR A 542 1.71 34.78 37.36
C TYR A 542 2.76 34.56 36.26
N LEU A 543 2.44 33.69 35.32
CA LEU A 543 3.20 33.43 34.11
C LEU A 543 2.32 33.73 32.91
N ILE A 544 2.87 34.43 31.92
CA ILE A 544 2.30 34.53 30.57
C ILE A 544 3.03 33.50 29.72
N LYS A 545 2.27 32.65 29.02
CA LYS A 545 2.84 31.61 28.18
C LYS A 545 2.28 31.68 26.77
N TYR A 546 3.12 31.38 25.80
CA TYR A 546 2.72 31.11 24.42
C TYR A 546 2.39 29.63 24.27
N PHE A 547 1.24 29.34 23.68
CA PHE A 547 0.77 27.98 23.43
C PHE A 547 0.67 27.70 21.95
N PHE A 548 1.14 26.51 21.58
CA PHE A 548 0.64 25.86 20.38
C PHE A 548 -0.75 25.30 20.69
N ASP A 549 -1.72 25.51 19.80
CA ASP A 549 -3.08 24.94 19.93
C ASP A 549 -3.03 23.43 20.17
N GLN A 550 -2.08 22.78 19.50
CA GLN A 550 -1.87 21.35 19.59
C GLN A 550 -1.59 20.91 21.02
N GLU A 551 -2.60 20.28 21.63
CA GLU A 551 -2.62 19.83 23.02
C GLU A 551 -2.40 20.94 24.08
N ASN A 552 -2.62 22.21 23.73
CA ASN A 552 -2.27 23.36 24.59
C ASN A 552 -0.81 23.29 25.08
N TRP A 553 0.12 23.04 24.16
CA TRP A 553 1.53 22.89 24.51
C TRP A 553 2.18 24.24 24.81
N ALA A 554 2.67 24.41 26.05
CA ALA A 554 3.40 25.61 26.46
C ALA A 554 4.81 25.64 25.84
N ALA A 555 5.05 26.57 24.93
CA ALA A 555 6.31 26.67 24.19
C ALA A 555 7.31 27.62 24.86
N PHE A 556 6.83 28.72 25.44
CA PHE A 556 7.65 29.75 26.06
C PHE A 556 6.88 30.48 27.17
N GLU A 557 7.56 30.95 28.22
CA GLU A 557 6.91 31.63 29.35
C GLU A 557 7.73 32.80 29.91
N VAL A 558 7.03 33.82 30.42
CA VAL A 558 7.60 34.97 31.12
C VAL A 558 6.80 35.30 32.39
N PRO A 559 7.44 35.77 33.48
CA PRO A 559 6.75 36.13 34.71
C PRO A 559 6.08 37.50 34.65
N ILE A 560 4.99 37.66 35.41
CA ILE A 560 4.28 38.92 35.63
C ILE A 560 3.67 38.95 37.04
N VAL A 561 3.68 40.12 37.69
CA VAL A 561 3.07 40.30 39.02
C VAL A 561 1.72 41.03 38.89
N VAL A 562 0.66 40.44 39.42
CA VAL A 562 -0.67 41.07 39.47
C VAL A 562 -0.87 41.71 40.86
N LYS A 563 -1.12 43.02 40.90
CA LYS A 563 -1.28 43.82 42.12
C LYS A 563 -2.74 44.15 42.41
N GLU A 564 -3.04 44.42 43.68
CA GLU A 564 -4.37 44.92 44.06
C GLU A 564 -4.73 46.22 43.33
N ALA A 565 -5.99 46.34 42.90
CA ALA A 565 -6.49 47.54 42.24
C ALA A 565 -6.70 48.67 43.26
N LYS A 566 -6.35 49.90 42.88
CA LYS A 566 -6.69 51.08 43.66
C LYS A 566 -8.13 51.48 43.35
N ILE A 567 -9.05 51.22 44.28
CA ILE A 567 -10.48 51.50 44.11
C ILE A 567 -10.91 52.55 45.13
N SER A 568 -11.78 53.47 44.69
CA SER A 568 -12.52 54.37 45.56
C SER A 568 -14.00 54.41 45.17
N LEU A 569 -14.87 54.55 46.17
CA LEU A 569 -16.30 54.77 46.00
C LEU A 569 -16.71 56.01 46.80
N THR A 570 -17.64 56.80 46.27
CA THR A 570 -18.22 57.96 46.93
C THR A 570 -19.70 58.04 46.57
N ALA A 571 -20.54 57.98 47.59
CA ALA A 571 -22.00 58.04 47.49
C ALA A 571 -22.55 58.79 48.73
N PRO A 572 -23.82 59.21 48.74
CA PRO A 572 -24.46 59.74 49.94
C PRO A 572 -24.49 58.70 51.09
N ASP A 573 -24.35 59.17 52.33
CA ASP A 573 -24.47 58.30 53.52
C ASP A 573 -25.92 57.81 53.75
N GLU A 574 -26.90 58.55 53.25
CA GLU A 574 -28.33 58.26 53.36
C GLU A 574 -29.08 58.59 52.07
N ALA A 575 -30.10 57.80 51.74
CA ALA A 575 -31.01 58.02 50.61
C ALA A 575 -32.40 57.43 50.89
N ASP A 576 -33.42 57.82 50.13
CA ASP A 576 -34.72 57.16 50.19
C ASP A 576 -34.71 55.87 49.36
N VAL A 577 -35.56 54.91 49.71
CA VAL A 577 -35.72 53.67 48.94
C VAL A 577 -36.27 53.93 47.55
N SER A 578 -35.90 53.07 46.60
CA SER A 578 -36.27 53.19 45.18
C SER A 578 -35.85 54.51 44.52
N GLN A 579 -34.98 55.30 45.13
CA GLN A 579 -34.43 56.52 44.55
C GLN A 579 -33.16 56.24 43.73
N MET A 580 -32.94 57.01 42.66
CA MET A 580 -31.66 57.08 41.95
C MET A 580 -30.64 57.92 42.72
N ILE A 581 -29.48 57.34 43.02
CA ILE A 581 -28.35 58.02 43.66
C ILE A 581 -27.14 58.08 42.73
N GLU A 582 -26.38 59.16 42.84
CA GLU A 582 -25.13 59.33 42.11
C GLU A 582 -23.98 58.65 42.88
N VAL A 583 -23.25 57.77 42.21
CA VAL A 583 -22.08 57.07 42.78
C VAL A 583 -20.85 57.39 41.94
N ALA A 584 -19.92 58.14 42.53
CA ALA A 584 -18.60 58.39 41.94
C ALA A 584 -17.63 57.29 42.36
N TRP A 585 -16.76 56.90 41.42
CA TRP A 585 -15.86 55.78 41.64
C TRP A 585 -14.57 55.88 40.82
N THR A 586 -13.52 55.19 41.29
CA THR A 586 -12.30 54.90 40.52
C THR A 586 -11.99 53.42 40.64
N GLY A 587 -11.49 52.81 39.57
CA GLY A 587 -11.21 51.37 39.52
C GLY A 587 -10.77 50.92 38.12
N PRO A 588 -10.59 49.61 37.91
CA PRO A 588 -10.13 49.04 36.64
C PRO A 588 -11.03 49.34 35.44
N ASN A 589 -12.34 49.57 35.66
CA ASN A 589 -13.34 49.79 34.62
C ASN A 589 -13.30 48.74 33.50
N THR A 590 -13.13 47.47 33.86
CA THR A 590 -13.03 46.43 32.86
C THR A 590 -14.40 46.05 32.34
N PRO A 591 -14.54 45.65 31.06
CA PRO A 591 -15.84 45.29 30.51
C PRO A 591 -16.53 44.23 31.38
N GLY A 592 -17.74 44.56 31.84
CA GLY A 592 -18.54 43.71 32.75
C GLY A 592 -18.48 44.15 34.22
N ASP A 593 -17.52 44.99 34.64
CA ASP A 593 -17.48 45.51 36.00
C ASP A 593 -18.74 46.32 36.33
N PHE A 594 -19.23 46.20 37.56
CA PHE A 594 -20.45 46.90 37.99
C PHE A 594 -20.36 47.37 39.44
N ILE A 595 -21.15 48.40 39.75
CA ILE A 595 -21.38 48.84 41.11
C ILE A 595 -22.74 48.34 41.55
N GLY A 596 -22.79 47.59 42.65
CA GLY A 596 -24.01 47.02 43.20
C GLY A 596 -24.30 47.54 44.60
N ILE A 597 -25.58 47.65 44.95
CA ILE A 597 -26.04 47.92 46.32
C ILE A 597 -26.69 46.67 46.90
N GLY A 598 -26.24 46.23 48.08
CA GLY A 598 -26.69 45.01 48.74
C GLY A 598 -26.85 45.18 50.25
N ARG A 599 -27.55 44.27 50.91
CA ARG A 599 -27.71 44.34 52.37
C ARG A 599 -26.37 44.04 53.05
N VAL A 600 -26.13 44.68 54.20
CA VAL A 600 -24.93 44.44 55.02
C VAL A 600 -24.78 42.95 55.34
N GLY A 601 -23.57 42.40 55.13
CA GLY A 601 -23.21 41.02 55.49
C GLY A 601 -23.71 39.91 54.55
N GLN A 602 -24.33 40.23 53.42
CA GLN A 602 -24.75 39.24 52.42
C GLN A 602 -23.59 38.80 51.50
N SER A 603 -23.62 37.53 51.07
CA SER A 603 -22.66 36.92 50.14
C SER A 603 -23.38 36.14 49.03
N GLY A 604 -22.66 35.75 47.97
CA GLY A 604 -23.21 35.00 46.85
C GLY A 604 -24.27 35.78 46.07
N SER A 605 -25.32 35.13 45.57
CA SER A 605 -26.37 35.81 44.78
C SER A 605 -27.16 36.87 45.56
N GLY A 606 -27.04 36.92 46.90
CA GLY A 606 -27.70 37.94 47.74
C GLY A 606 -26.87 39.21 47.96
N GLN A 607 -25.66 39.28 47.41
CA GLN A 607 -24.69 40.34 47.71
C GLN A 607 -24.96 41.69 47.01
N TRP A 608 -25.84 41.72 46.00
CA TRP A 608 -26.41 42.94 45.42
C TRP A 608 -27.91 42.74 45.15
N ARG A 609 -28.66 43.84 45.15
CA ARG A 609 -30.11 43.91 44.89
C ARG A 609 -30.39 44.67 43.60
N ASN A 610 -29.73 45.82 43.45
CA ASN A 610 -29.69 46.62 42.24
C ASN A 610 -28.22 46.87 41.89
N PHE A 611 -27.93 47.07 40.61
CA PHE A 611 -26.58 47.35 40.12
C PHE A 611 -26.61 48.20 38.87
N THR A 612 -25.49 48.87 38.61
CA THR A 612 -25.25 49.64 37.39
C THR A 612 -23.86 49.31 36.85
N PRO A 613 -23.72 48.98 35.55
CA PRO A 613 -22.42 48.76 34.94
C PRO A 613 -21.52 49.99 35.05
N THR A 614 -20.24 49.77 35.36
CA THR A 614 -19.23 50.83 35.41
C THR A 614 -19.00 51.49 34.04
N ALA A 615 -19.33 50.79 32.95
CA ALA A 615 -19.30 51.31 31.58
C ALA A 615 -20.16 52.58 31.37
N GLU A 616 -21.13 52.86 32.25
CA GLU A 616 -21.92 54.11 32.22
C GLU A 616 -21.13 55.36 32.65
N GLY A 617 -19.92 55.17 33.18
CA GLY A 617 -19.01 56.25 33.55
C GLY A 617 -18.95 56.52 35.05
N SER A 618 -18.18 57.54 35.43
CA SER A 618 -18.03 58.00 36.81
C SER A 618 -18.28 59.51 36.85
N PRO A 619 -19.30 59.99 37.59
CA PRO A 619 -20.23 59.19 38.40
C PRO A 619 -21.28 58.44 37.57
N LEU A 620 -21.83 57.35 38.11
CA LEU A 620 -22.97 56.59 37.55
C LEU A 620 -24.23 56.75 38.40
N GLN A 621 -25.39 56.40 37.84
CA GLN A 621 -26.68 56.39 38.53
C GLN A 621 -27.01 54.99 39.04
N LEU A 622 -27.18 54.83 40.35
CA LEU A 622 -27.51 53.56 40.99
C LEU A 622 -28.89 53.63 41.63
N MET A 623 -29.76 52.69 41.29
CA MET A 623 -31.10 52.59 41.88
C MET A 623 -31.03 51.94 43.27
N THR A 624 -31.56 52.61 44.29
CA THR A 624 -31.64 52.03 45.64
C THR A 624 -32.78 51.00 45.75
N PRO A 625 -32.65 49.92 46.55
CA PRO A 625 -33.71 48.92 46.75
C PRO A 625 -35.00 49.49 47.39
N PRO A 626 -36.15 48.78 47.29
CA PRO A 626 -37.44 49.26 47.79
C PRO A 626 -37.66 49.09 49.30
N GLU A 627 -36.77 48.39 50.00
CA GLU A 627 -36.92 48.08 51.42
C GLU A 627 -35.96 48.94 52.28
N PRO A 628 -36.46 49.71 53.26
CA PRO A 628 -35.61 50.51 54.14
C PRO A 628 -34.64 49.65 54.97
N GLY A 629 -33.53 50.25 55.39
CA GLY A 629 -32.52 49.61 56.25
C GLY A 629 -31.08 49.92 55.85
N ASP A 630 -30.13 49.17 56.42
CA ASP A 630 -28.71 49.36 56.16
C ASP A 630 -28.22 48.49 54.99
N TYR A 631 -27.49 49.14 54.09
CA TYR A 631 -26.95 48.57 52.86
C TYR A 631 -25.46 48.93 52.71
N VAL A 632 -24.82 48.28 51.75
CA VAL A 632 -23.46 48.55 51.30
C VAL A 632 -23.45 48.69 49.79
N ILE A 633 -22.74 49.69 49.29
CA ILE A 633 -22.43 49.86 47.87
C ILE A 633 -21.06 49.26 47.64
N LYS A 634 -20.96 48.34 46.68
CA LYS A 634 -19.76 47.56 46.40
C LYS A 634 -19.34 47.70 44.94
N TYR A 635 -18.03 47.76 44.71
CA TYR A 635 -17.43 47.61 43.40
C TYR A 635 -17.17 46.13 43.13
N PHE A 636 -17.74 45.61 42.03
CA PHE A 636 -17.57 44.23 41.60
C PHE A 636 -16.77 44.15 40.32
N LEU A 637 -15.80 43.25 40.31
CA LEU A 637 -15.19 42.77 39.07
C LEU A 637 -16.11 41.75 38.40
N ASP A 638 -16.21 41.82 37.07
CA ASP A 638 -16.93 40.81 36.27
C ASP A 638 -16.39 39.39 36.54
N GLN A 639 -15.06 39.27 36.63
CA GLN A 639 -14.37 38.02 36.89
C GLN A 639 -14.73 37.44 38.28
N GLY A 640 -15.74 36.57 38.28
CA GLY A 640 -16.20 35.85 39.47
C GLY A 640 -17.14 36.65 40.38
N ASN A 641 -17.63 37.81 39.94
CA ASN A 641 -18.45 38.72 40.76
C ASN A 641 -17.80 39.04 42.11
N THR A 642 -16.49 39.32 42.08
CA THR A 642 -15.68 39.48 43.29
C THR A 642 -15.79 40.92 43.82
N PRO A 643 -16.27 41.15 45.05
CA PRO A 643 -16.30 42.48 45.64
C PRO A 643 -14.89 42.89 46.06
N LEU A 644 -14.42 44.04 45.59
CA LEU A 644 -13.09 44.56 45.94
C LEU A 644 -13.10 45.69 46.98
N PHE A 645 -14.17 46.48 47.00
CA PHE A 645 -14.30 47.62 47.91
C PHE A 645 -15.77 47.88 48.21
N GLU A 646 -16.08 48.29 49.44
CA GLU A 646 -17.44 48.59 49.86
C GLU A 646 -17.52 49.82 50.79
N ILE A 647 -18.62 50.57 50.67
CA ILE A 647 -18.99 51.68 51.55
C ILE A 647 -20.43 51.50 52.07
N PRO A 648 -20.75 51.92 53.31
CA PRO A 648 -22.10 51.81 53.86
C PRO A 648 -23.05 52.89 53.32
N ILE A 649 -24.36 52.60 53.31
CA ILE A 649 -25.45 53.55 53.07
C ILE A 649 -26.72 53.14 53.85
N THR A 650 -27.44 54.09 54.43
CA THR A 650 -28.72 53.84 55.10
C THR A 650 -29.90 54.31 54.25
N LEU A 651 -30.86 53.41 53.97
CA LEU A 651 -32.05 53.70 53.18
C LEU A 651 -33.28 53.97 54.04
N ARG A 652 -33.98 55.05 53.75
CA ARG A 652 -35.16 55.54 54.46
C ARG A 652 -36.44 55.36 53.64
N ALA A 653 -37.60 55.34 54.30
CA ALA A 653 -38.87 55.32 53.60
C ALA A 653 -39.19 56.73 53.02
N PRO A 654 -39.58 56.86 51.74
CA PRO A 654 -39.90 58.15 51.13
C PRO A 654 -41.17 58.76 51.73
N GLU A 655 -41.24 60.08 51.75
CA GLU A 655 -42.47 60.81 52.08
C GLU A 655 -43.43 60.84 50.88
N VAL A 656 -44.57 60.13 50.99
CA VAL A 656 -45.55 60.01 49.90
C VAL A 656 -46.93 60.50 50.32
N SER A 657 -47.61 61.24 49.44
CA SER A 657 -48.99 61.68 49.64
C SER A 657 -49.84 61.51 48.37
N LEU A 658 -51.14 61.27 48.56
CA LEU A 658 -52.14 61.17 47.49
C LEU A 658 -53.35 62.05 47.82
N ASN A 659 -53.81 62.78 46.82
CA ASN A 659 -55.02 63.60 46.89
C ASN A 659 -55.88 63.33 45.64
N ALA A 660 -57.07 62.78 45.86
CA ALA A 660 -58.04 62.40 44.84
C ALA A 660 -59.46 62.71 45.35
N PRO A 661 -60.45 62.89 44.44
CA PRO A 661 -61.84 63.07 44.84
C PRO A 661 -62.40 61.84 45.59
N ALA A 662 -63.24 62.07 46.60
CA ALA A 662 -63.83 61.01 47.41
C ALA A 662 -64.88 60.15 46.66
N SER A 663 -65.41 60.65 45.54
CA SER A 663 -66.37 59.93 44.71
C SER A 663 -66.27 60.34 43.24
N ALA A 664 -66.52 59.40 42.34
CA ALA A 664 -66.60 59.66 40.91
C ALA A 664 -67.53 58.67 40.21
N GLU A 665 -68.10 59.07 39.07
CA GLU A 665 -68.92 58.19 38.24
C GLU A 665 -68.05 57.17 37.50
N VAL A 666 -68.63 56.00 37.23
CA VAL A 666 -68.00 54.94 36.44
C VAL A 666 -67.45 55.48 35.11
N SER A 667 -66.28 54.98 34.72
CA SER A 667 -65.60 55.32 33.47
C SER A 667 -65.23 56.79 33.25
N ARG A 668 -65.23 57.62 34.31
CA ARG A 668 -64.79 59.02 34.24
C ARG A 668 -63.28 59.14 34.48
N MET A 669 -62.63 60.10 33.82
CA MET A 669 -61.27 60.53 34.20
C MET A 669 -61.33 61.44 35.43
N ILE A 670 -60.49 61.15 36.43
CA ILE A 670 -60.30 61.98 37.62
C ILE A 670 -58.87 62.48 37.69
N GLU A 671 -58.68 63.69 38.24
CA GLU A 671 -57.37 64.20 38.58
C GLU A 671 -56.90 63.63 39.93
N VAL A 672 -55.67 63.12 39.95
CA VAL A 672 -55.01 62.63 41.15
C VAL A 672 -53.70 63.40 41.33
N ALA A 673 -53.63 64.22 42.36
CA ALA A 673 -52.41 64.89 42.78
C ALA A 673 -51.64 64.01 43.76
N TRP A 674 -50.32 64.06 43.68
CA TRP A 674 -49.45 63.19 44.48
C TRP A 674 -48.09 63.84 44.75
N THR A 675 -47.44 63.40 45.82
CA THR A 675 -46.02 63.63 46.09
C THR A 675 -45.37 62.27 46.32
N GLY A 676 -44.18 62.06 45.80
CA GLY A 676 -43.48 60.79 45.91
C GLY A 676 -42.15 60.83 45.17
N PRO A 677 -41.42 59.70 45.14
CA PRO A 677 -40.09 59.63 44.54
C PRO A 677 -40.07 59.80 43.01
N ASP A 678 -41.21 59.65 42.31
CA ASP A 678 -41.33 59.77 40.84
C ASP A 678 -40.29 58.94 40.08
N THR A 679 -39.99 57.75 40.58
CA THR A 679 -38.94 56.94 39.98
C THR A 679 -39.45 56.26 38.71
N PRO A 680 -38.60 56.07 37.68
CA PRO A 680 -39.04 55.46 36.43
C PRO A 680 -39.75 54.13 36.67
N GLY A 681 -40.99 54.03 36.20
CA GLY A 681 -41.85 52.86 36.38
C GLY A 681 -42.92 53.01 37.47
N ASP A 682 -42.80 54.00 38.37
CA ASP A 682 -43.81 54.26 39.40
C ASP A 682 -45.17 54.58 38.77
N PHE A 683 -46.24 54.11 39.41
CA PHE A 683 -47.60 54.32 38.90
C PHE A 683 -48.63 54.49 40.01
N ILE A 684 -49.72 55.16 39.66
CA ILE A 684 -50.89 55.29 40.52
C ILE A 684 -52.00 54.40 39.95
N GLY A 685 -52.50 53.49 40.78
CA GLY A 685 -53.54 52.53 40.40
C GLY A 685 -54.80 52.66 41.24
N ILE A 686 -55.96 52.37 40.65
CA ILE A 686 -57.25 52.27 41.35
C ILE A 686 -57.72 50.81 41.40
N GLY A 687 -57.97 50.26 42.59
CA GLY A 687 -58.36 48.87 42.80
C GLY A 687 -59.47 48.70 43.82
N ARG A 688 -60.11 47.53 43.85
CA ARG A 688 -61.18 47.26 44.84
C ARG A 688 -60.57 47.19 46.25
N VAL A 689 -61.32 47.64 47.25
CA VAL A 689 -60.91 47.56 48.67
C VAL A 689 -60.55 46.11 49.03
N GLY A 690 -59.42 45.93 49.72
CA GLY A 690 -58.97 44.64 50.26
C GLY A 690 -58.37 43.64 49.25
N GLN A 691 -58.18 44.03 47.99
CA GLN A 691 -57.51 43.19 46.99
C GLN A 691 -55.97 43.27 47.10
N SER A 692 -55.28 42.17 46.81
CA SER A 692 -53.82 42.04 46.76
C SER A 692 -53.36 41.33 45.48
N GLY A 693 -52.06 41.36 45.19
CA GLY A 693 -51.48 40.72 44.01
C GLY A 693 -51.95 41.35 42.69
N SER A 694 -52.09 40.57 41.62
CA SER A 694 -52.50 41.08 40.30
C SER A 694 -53.93 41.66 40.25
N GLY A 695 -54.74 41.45 41.29
CA GLY A 695 -56.08 42.01 41.42
C GLY A 695 -56.14 43.39 42.09
N GLN A 696 -55.00 43.92 42.54
CA GLN A 696 -54.94 45.11 43.38
C GLN A 696 -55.12 46.45 42.64
N TRP A 697 -55.12 46.46 41.30
CA TRP A 697 -55.51 47.61 40.47
C TRP A 697 -56.35 47.16 39.27
N ARG A 698 -57.26 48.03 38.83
CA ARG A 698 -58.17 47.86 37.68
C ARG A 698 -57.77 48.73 36.51
N ASN A 699 -57.47 50.00 36.82
CA ASN A 699 -56.89 50.99 35.91
C ASN A 699 -55.68 51.62 36.61
N TYR A 700 -54.71 52.09 35.85
CA TYR A 700 -53.50 52.74 36.36
C TYR A 700 -52.97 53.77 35.37
N THR A 701 -52.19 54.72 35.88
CA THR A 701 -51.48 55.75 35.10
C THR A 701 -50.07 55.89 35.67
N SER A 702 -49.06 56.03 34.80
CA SER A 702 -47.68 56.27 35.23
C SER A 702 -47.55 57.63 35.90
N THR A 703 -46.74 57.70 36.96
CA THR A 703 -46.38 58.96 37.64
C THR A 703 -45.63 59.92 36.72
N SER A 704 -44.91 59.42 35.71
CA SER A 704 -44.20 60.23 34.70
C SER A 704 -45.09 61.19 33.90
N GLU A 705 -46.42 61.02 33.92
CA GLU A 705 -47.40 61.96 33.36
C GLU A 705 -47.52 63.26 34.18
N GLY A 706 -46.88 63.33 35.35
CA GLY A 706 -46.83 64.49 36.24
C GLY A 706 -47.82 64.44 37.39
N SER A 707 -47.79 65.50 38.22
CA SER A 707 -48.70 65.69 39.35
C SER A 707 -49.41 67.05 39.21
N PRO A 708 -50.76 67.08 39.04
CA PRO A 708 -51.68 65.94 39.02
C PRO A 708 -51.66 65.15 37.70
N LEU A 709 -52.00 63.85 37.77
CA LEU A 709 -52.24 62.98 36.59
C LEU A 709 -53.72 62.66 36.40
N GLN A 710 -54.07 62.14 35.22
CA GLN A 710 -55.42 61.70 34.88
C GLN A 710 -55.54 60.17 35.09
N LEU A 711 -56.46 59.74 35.96
CA LEU A 711 -56.71 58.33 36.27
C LEU A 711 -58.15 57.95 35.88
N MET A 712 -58.28 56.84 35.14
CA MET A 712 -59.58 56.34 34.70
C MET A 712 -60.29 55.56 35.81
N VAL A 713 -61.52 55.95 36.16
CA VAL A 713 -62.36 55.25 37.15
C VAL A 713 -62.95 53.96 36.55
N PRO A 714 -62.98 52.83 37.29
CA PRO A 714 -63.54 51.57 36.80
C PRO A 714 -65.00 51.66 36.32
N ALA A 715 -65.39 50.82 35.36
CA ALA A 715 -66.77 50.74 34.84
C ALA A 715 -67.79 50.09 35.78
N GLU A 716 -67.34 49.44 36.86
CA GLU A 716 -68.21 48.78 37.83
C GLU A 716 -68.36 49.65 39.09
N PRO A 717 -69.58 50.00 39.52
CA PRO A 717 -69.80 50.71 40.78
C PRO A 717 -69.29 49.94 42.00
N GLY A 718 -68.96 50.67 43.07
CA GLY A 718 -68.54 50.10 44.35
C GLY A 718 -67.44 50.90 45.04
N ASP A 719 -66.87 50.32 46.10
CA ASP A 719 -65.79 50.95 46.87
C ASP A 719 -64.41 50.52 46.36
N TYR A 720 -63.56 51.51 46.14
CA TYR A 720 -62.21 51.36 45.60
C TYR A 720 -61.20 52.14 46.45
N VAL A 721 -59.92 51.86 46.22
CA VAL A 721 -58.77 52.57 46.77
C VAL A 721 -57.84 52.96 45.63
N ILE A 722 -57.34 54.18 45.67
CA ILE A 722 -56.27 54.67 44.80
C ILE A 722 -54.96 54.54 45.57
N LYS A 723 -53.96 53.91 44.99
CA LYS A 723 -52.66 53.65 45.63
C LYS A 723 -51.51 54.13 44.76
N TYR A 724 -50.44 54.60 45.41
CA TYR A 724 -49.16 54.89 44.79
C TYR A 724 -48.29 53.63 44.90
N PHE A 725 -47.78 53.15 43.77
CA PHE A 725 -46.92 51.97 43.70
C PHE A 725 -45.52 52.36 43.23
N LEU A 726 -44.53 51.83 43.95
CA LEU A 726 -43.16 51.75 43.45
C LEU A 726 -43.08 50.66 42.38
N ASP A 727 -42.34 50.91 41.30
CA ASP A 727 -42.07 49.91 40.25
C ASP A 727 -41.41 48.65 40.85
N GLN A 728 -40.45 48.86 41.76
CA GLN A 728 -39.69 47.79 42.39
C GLN A 728 -40.55 47.02 43.41
N GLY A 729 -41.23 45.98 42.92
CA GLY A 729 -42.00 45.03 43.72
C GLY A 729 -43.49 45.31 43.82
N ASN A 730 -44.03 46.29 43.09
CA ASN A 730 -45.44 46.69 43.14
C ASN A 730 -45.93 46.94 44.58
N THR A 731 -45.09 47.58 45.39
CA THR A 731 -45.38 47.80 46.82
C THR A 731 -46.17 49.11 46.98
N PRO A 732 -47.39 49.08 47.56
CA PRO A 732 -48.15 50.29 47.79
C PRO A 732 -47.56 51.08 48.96
N LEU A 733 -47.28 52.37 48.75
CA LEU A 733 -46.72 53.25 49.80
C LEU A 733 -47.81 53.98 50.59
N VAL A 734 -48.87 54.41 49.91
CA VAL A 734 -50.01 55.11 50.51
C VAL A 734 -51.26 54.81 49.69
N GLU A 735 -52.42 54.85 50.34
CA GLU A 735 -53.72 54.66 49.69
C GLU A 735 -54.76 55.68 50.16
N THR A 736 -55.69 56.03 49.28
CA THR A 736 -56.83 56.90 49.56
C THR A 736 -58.13 56.27 49.02
N PRO A 737 -59.24 56.25 49.79
CA PRO A 737 -60.50 55.63 49.35
C PRO A 737 -61.25 56.48 48.33
N ILE A 738 -61.99 55.82 47.44
CA ILE A 738 -62.90 56.45 46.48
C ILE A 738 -64.16 55.59 46.28
N SER A 739 -65.33 56.22 46.30
CA SER A 739 -66.61 55.58 46.01
C SER A 739 -66.99 55.79 44.54
N VAL A 740 -67.16 54.71 43.79
CA VAL A 740 -67.50 54.73 42.37
C VAL A 740 -69.01 54.57 42.20
N THR A 741 -69.66 55.60 41.67
CA THR A 741 -71.12 55.66 41.50
C THR A 741 -71.54 55.26 40.08
N PRO A 742 -72.70 54.59 39.90
CA PRO A 742 -73.21 54.28 38.56
C PRO A 742 -73.50 55.56 37.77
N THR A 743 -73.33 55.49 36.45
CA THR A 743 -73.75 56.55 35.53
C THR A 743 -75.19 56.32 35.08
N THR A 744 -75.94 57.38 34.80
CA THR A 744 -77.32 57.26 34.33
C THR A 744 -77.34 57.15 32.82
N VAL A 745 -77.67 55.97 32.30
CA VAL A 745 -77.87 55.72 30.86
C VAL A 745 -79.36 55.57 30.58
N THR A 746 -79.87 56.25 29.55
CA THR A 746 -81.22 56.05 29.02
C THR A 746 -81.17 55.76 27.53
N MET A 747 -82.10 54.93 27.05
CA MET A 747 -82.20 54.54 25.65
C MET A 747 -83.68 54.32 25.29
N ASP A 748 -84.16 54.99 24.25
CA ASP A 748 -85.52 54.86 23.74
C ASP A 748 -85.51 53.89 22.55
N VAL A 749 -85.79 52.62 22.82
CA VAL A 749 -85.76 51.55 21.81
C VAL A 749 -87.19 51.09 21.52
N PRO A 750 -87.62 51.06 20.24
CA PRO A 750 -88.91 50.48 19.88
C PRO A 750 -88.99 49.00 20.29
N ALA A 751 -90.09 48.61 20.93
CA ALA A 751 -90.31 47.23 21.40
C ALA A 751 -90.40 46.20 20.25
N VAL A 752 -90.84 46.64 19.07
CA VAL A 752 -90.92 45.83 17.86
C VAL A 752 -90.26 46.59 16.71
N MET A 753 -89.33 45.93 16.02
CA MET A 753 -88.60 46.50 14.89
C MET A 753 -88.69 45.58 13.67
N VAL A 754 -88.67 46.16 12.47
CA VAL A 754 -88.70 45.38 11.22
C VAL A 754 -87.26 45.09 10.80
N GLY A 755 -86.95 43.82 10.54
CA GLY A 755 -85.60 43.39 10.15
C GLY A 755 -85.10 44.05 8.87
N GLY A 756 -83.80 44.27 8.76
CA GLY A 756 -83.16 44.90 7.60
C GLY A 756 -83.28 46.44 7.54
N THR A 757 -84.07 47.05 8.42
CA THR A 757 -84.20 48.51 8.53
C THR A 757 -83.08 49.15 9.38
N ILE A 758 -82.95 50.47 9.30
CA ILE A 758 -82.16 51.27 10.24
C ILE A 758 -83.14 51.99 11.18
N VAL A 759 -82.93 51.85 12.48
CA VAL A 759 -83.75 52.49 13.52
C VAL A 759 -82.89 53.54 14.23
N ASP A 760 -83.42 54.75 14.31
CA ASP A 760 -82.84 55.82 15.13
C ASP A 760 -83.18 55.55 16.59
N ILE A 761 -82.16 55.36 17.43
CA ILE A 761 -82.29 55.10 18.85
C ILE A 761 -81.81 56.34 19.62
N PRO A 762 -82.72 57.19 20.14
CA PRO A 762 -82.34 58.24 21.07
C PRO A 762 -81.76 57.64 22.34
N TRP A 763 -80.65 58.21 22.80
CA TRP A 763 -80.00 57.77 24.04
C TRP A 763 -79.36 58.95 24.77
N THR A 764 -79.20 58.80 26.09
CA THR A 764 -78.35 59.64 26.94
C THR A 764 -77.40 58.74 27.72
N GLY A 765 -76.17 59.18 27.89
CA GLY A 765 -75.13 58.40 28.56
C GLY A 765 -73.81 59.15 28.55
N PRO A 766 -72.74 58.54 29.09
CA PRO A 766 -71.45 59.21 29.24
C PRO A 766 -70.73 59.53 27.92
N ASN A 767 -71.04 58.83 26.82
CA ASN A 767 -70.47 59.04 25.50
C ASN A 767 -68.93 59.09 25.46
N HIS A 768 -68.26 58.16 26.14
CA HIS A 768 -66.81 58.06 26.00
C HIS A 768 -66.45 57.52 24.60
N SER A 769 -65.23 57.78 24.14
CA SER A 769 -64.81 57.51 22.76
C SER A 769 -64.91 56.05 22.32
N GLY A 770 -64.99 55.09 23.25
CA GLY A 770 -65.17 53.67 22.95
C GLY A 770 -66.53 53.10 23.38
N ASP A 771 -67.47 53.95 23.83
CA ASP A 771 -68.83 53.51 24.13
C ASP A 771 -69.60 53.18 22.83
N PHE A 772 -70.49 52.18 22.87
CA PHE A 772 -71.27 51.78 21.70
C PHE A 772 -72.63 51.18 22.08
N ILE A 773 -73.59 51.24 21.15
CA ILE A 773 -74.89 50.60 21.26
C ILE A 773 -74.94 49.41 20.31
N GLY A 774 -75.24 48.22 20.82
CA GLY A 774 -75.29 46.98 20.04
C GLY A 774 -76.63 46.26 20.15
N ILE A 775 -77.03 45.53 19.10
CA ILE A 775 -78.15 44.59 19.10
C ILE A 775 -77.64 43.15 18.91
N GLY A 776 -78.11 42.24 19.74
CA GLY A 776 -77.73 40.83 19.72
C GLY A 776 -78.88 39.90 20.09
N LEU A 777 -78.73 38.60 19.83
CA LEU A 777 -79.75 37.60 20.16
C LEU A 777 -79.97 37.51 21.68
N ALA A 778 -81.24 37.55 22.10
CA ALA A 778 -81.60 37.47 23.51
C ALA A 778 -81.14 36.14 24.14
N GLY A 779 -80.66 36.20 25.38
CA GLY A 779 -80.25 35.01 26.14
C GLY A 779 -78.97 34.30 25.66
N THR A 780 -78.21 34.91 24.76
CA THR A 780 -76.92 34.37 24.29
C THR A 780 -75.73 35.12 24.92
N SER A 781 -74.58 34.44 25.07
CA SER A 781 -73.38 35.02 25.67
C SER A 781 -72.21 35.05 24.67
N GLY A 782 -71.20 35.88 24.94
CA GLY A 782 -70.02 36.03 24.08
C GLY A 782 -70.23 37.00 22.91
N SER A 783 -69.16 37.27 22.16
CA SER A 783 -69.14 38.27 21.09
C SER A 783 -69.98 37.88 19.86
N SER A 784 -70.21 36.58 19.64
CA SER A 784 -70.99 36.06 18.51
C SER A 784 -72.49 36.35 18.59
N GLN A 785 -72.99 36.84 19.74
CA GLN A 785 -74.38 37.26 19.89
C GLN A 785 -74.69 38.54 19.12
N TRP A 786 -73.69 39.42 18.95
CA TRP A 786 -73.85 40.74 18.38
C TRP A 786 -74.03 40.65 16.88
N ARG A 787 -75.08 41.29 16.37
CA ARG A 787 -75.43 41.31 14.95
C ARG A 787 -75.15 42.65 14.29
N SER A 788 -75.24 43.72 15.07
CA SER A 788 -75.03 45.08 14.60
C SER A 788 -74.71 45.97 15.80
N TYR A 789 -73.85 46.97 15.61
CA TYR A 789 -73.51 47.95 16.63
C TYR A 789 -73.17 49.29 16.00
N VAL A 790 -73.27 50.35 16.80
CA VAL A 790 -72.96 51.73 16.42
C VAL A 790 -72.19 52.39 17.57
N PRO A 791 -71.01 52.97 17.32
CA PRO A 791 -70.31 53.80 18.31
C PRO A 791 -71.19 54.97 18.76
N THR A 792 -71.22 55.28 20.05
CA THR A 792 -71.99 56.44 20.55
C THR A 792 -71.38 57.77 20.11
N ALA A 793 -70.09 57.77 19.75
CA ALA A 793 -69.38 58.91 19.19
C ALA A 793 -70.04 59.46 17.90
N ASP A 794 -70.82 58.64 17.19
CA ASP A 794 -71.59 59.04 16.00
C ASP A 794 -72.80 59.94 16.33
N GLY A 795 -73.12 60.10 17.62
CA GLY A 795 -74.15 61.00 18.14
C GLY A 795 -75.45 60.29 18.56
N SER A 796 -76.37 61.10 19.09
CA SER A 796 -77.72 60.69 19.48
C SER A 796 -78.73 61.39 18.55
N PRO A 797 -79.63 60.67 17.85
CA PRO A 797 -79.87 59.23 17.96
C PRO A 797 -78.81 58.36 17.26
N ALA A 798 -78.56 57.16 17.81
CA ALA A 798 -77.71 56.14 17.19
C ALA A 798 -78.48 55.42 16.07
N LYS A 799 -77.86 55.29 14.88
CA LYS A 799 -78.48 54.72 13.68
C LYS A 799 -78.27 53.21 13.60
N LEU A 800 -79.00 52.44 14.40
CA LEU A 800 -78.78 51.00 14.54
C LEU A 800 -79.44 50.21 13.41
N ARG A 801 -78.65 49.41 12.69
CA ARG A 801 -79.17 48.46 11.70
C ARG A 801 -79.76 47.24 12.41
N ILE A 802 -81.01 46.91 12.06
CA ILE A 802 -81.75 45.79 12.66
C ILE A 802 -81.50 44.51 11.86
N PRO A 803 -81.16 43.38 12.52
CA PRO A 803 -80.97 42.09 11.85
C PRO A 803 -82.21 41.66 11.06
N THR A 804 -82.07 41.03 9.89
CA THR A 804 -83.22 40.65 9.05
C THR A 804 -83.99 39.46 9.62
N ALA A 805 -83.29 38.53 10.27
CA ALA A 805 -83.90 37.35 10.87
C ALA A 805 -84.79 37.74 12.05
N GLY A 806 -86.09 37.46 11.95
CA GLY A 806 -87.03 37.68 13.04
C GLY A 806 -86.74 36.81 14.27
N GLY A 807 -87.07 37.32 15.45
CA GLY A 807 -86.83 36.65 16.74
C GLY A 807 -86.72 37.63 17.91
N ASP A 808 -86.31 37.12 19.06
CA ASP A 808 -86.08 37.92 20.26
C ASP A 808 -84.62 38.40 20.35
N TYR A 809 -84.44 39.70 20.58
CA TYR A 809 -83.14 40.36 20.62
C TYR A 809 -83.02 41.26 21.87
N GLU A 810 -81.81 41.68 22.16
CA GLU A 810 -81.48 42.66 23.20
C GLU A 810 -80.66 43.79 22.58
N VAL A 811 -81.04 45.04 22.88
CA VAL A 811 -80.23 46.23 22.59
C VAL A 811 -79.52 46.64 23.87
N LYS A 812 -78.20 46.85 23.83
CA LYS A 812 -77.39 47.22 25.00
C LYS A 812 -76.53 48.45 24.72
N TYR A 813 -76.40 49.31 25.73
CA TYR A 813 -75.37 50.34 25.78
C TYR A 813 -74.14 49.78 26.49
N PHE A 814 -72.98 49.87 25.86
CA PHE A 814 -71.70 49.40 26.38
C PHE A 814 -70.80 50.56 26.76
N LEU A 815 -70.20 50.45 27.94
CA LEU A 815 -69.05 51.25 28.33
C LEU A 815 -67.79 50.64 27.74
N ASP A 816 -66.91 51.48 27.19
CA ASP A 816 -65.64 51.09 26.56
C ASP A 816 -64.83 50.09 27.41
N GLN A 817 -64.72 50.36 28.71
CA GLN A 817 -63.97 49.51 29.63
C GLN A 817 -64.53 48.09 29.71
N ARG A 818 -63.82 47.17 29.05
CA ARG A 818 -64.10 45.72 28.99
C ARG A 818 -65.47 45.39 28.39
N ASN A 819 -66.05 46.25 27.56
CA ASN A 819 -67.39 46.09 27.00
C ASN A 819 -68.44 45.82 28.09
N THR A 820 -68.43 46.63 29.15
CA THR A 820 -69.34 46.45 30.29
C THR A 820 -70.73 46.99 29.94
N PRO A 821 -71.80 46.17 30.00
CA PRO A 821 -73.16 46.64 29.68
C PRO A 821 -73.69 47.57 30.78
N ALA A 822 -74.01 48.81 30.42
CA ALA A 822 -74.60 49.79 31.33
C ALA A 822 -76.14 49.77 31.34
N LEU A 823 -76.76 49.42 30.20
CA LEU A 823 -78.21 49.29 30.06
C LEU A 823 -78.53 48.17 29.06
N THR A 824 -79.58 47.39 29.32
CA THR A 824 -80.09 46.34 28.43
C THR A 824 -81.59 46.50 28.24
N VAL A 825 -82.05 46.50 26.98
CA VAL A 825 -83.46 46.63 26.60
C VAL A 825 -83.85 45.44 25.69
N PRO A 826 -84.80 44.58 26.11
CA PRO A 826 -85.28 43.48 25.28
C PRO A 826 -86.20 44.01 24.16
N VAL A 827 -86.11 43.42 22.97
CA VAL A 827 -86.87 43.82 21.77
C VAL A 827 -87.24 42.59 20.92
N SER A 828 -88.30 42.72 20.12
CA SER A 828 -88.68 41.70 19.13
C SER A 828 -88.45 42.22 17.72
N VAL A 829 -87.83 41.40 16.87
CA VAL A 829 -87.59 41.71 15.46
C VAL A 829 -88.53 40.88 14.60
N THR A 830 -89.24 41.53 13.67
CA THR A 830 -90.11 40.86 12.70
C THR A 830 -89.42 40.72 11.36
N THR A 831 -89.57 39.56 10.71
CA THR A 831 -89.09 39.37 9.34
C THR A 831 -89.91 40.25 8.38
N PRO A 832 -89.29 41.01 7.46
CA PRO A 832 -90.00 41.81 6.47
C PRO A 832 -90.96 40.96 5.62
N PRO A 833 -92.17 41.46 5.30
CA PRO A 833 -93.09 40.74 4.42
C PRO A 833 -92.51 40.67 3.00
N ALA A 834 -92.52 39.48 2.41
CA ALA A 834 -92.10 39.27 1.03
C ALA A 834 -92.88 38.13 0.36
N THR A 835 -93.07 38.22 -0.96
CA THR A 835 -93.66 37.16 -1.77
C THR A 835 -92.83 36.89 -3.01
N LEU A 836 -92.90 35.64 -3.50
CA LEU A 836 -92.24 35.20 -4.73
C LEU A 836 -93.22 34.48 -5.65
N SER A 837 -93.20 34.86 -6.92
CA SER A 837 -93.96 34.22 -7.99
C SER A 837 -93.04 33.83 -9.13
N ALA A 838 -92.90 32.52 -9.32
CA ALA A 838 -92.13 31.89 -10.38
C ALA A 838 -92.92 30.67 -10.90
N PRO A 839 -92.74 30.24 -12.16
CA PRO A 839 -93.33 29.01 -12.66
C PRO A 839 -92.91 27.81 -11.82
N GLU A 840 -93.78 26.80 -11.69
CA GLU A 840 -93.45 25.55 -10.98
C GLU A 840 -92.53 24.65 -11.79
N VAL A 841 -92.62 24.71 -13.14
CA VAL A 841 -91.80 23.94 -14.07
C VAL A 841 -91.31 24.85 -15.20
N ALA A 842 -90.04 24.74 -15.58
CA ALA A 842 -89.45 25.48 -16.69
C ALA A 842 -88.34 24.67 -17.38
N ALA A 843 -88.05 24.98 -18.65
CA ALA A 843 -87.03 24.25 -19.40
C ALA A 843 -85.60 24.67 -19.00
N ALA A 844 -84.66 23.72 -19.02
CA ALA A 844 -83.24 23.99 -18.80
C ALA A 844 -82.69 25.05 -19.78
N GLY A 845 -81.86 25.97 -19.28
CA GLY A 845 -81.25 27.06 -20.05
C GLY A 845 -82.21 28.18 -20.50
N SER A 846 -83.53 28.04 -20.26
CA SER A 846 -84.54 29.06 -20.60
C SER A 846 -84.50 30.26 -19.64
N SER A 847 -85.10 31.38 -20.02
CA SER A 847 -85.28 32.52 -19.10
C SER A 847 -86.71 32.53 -18.56
N ILE A 848 -86.85 32.62 -17.25
CA ILE A 848 -88.16 32.75 -16.58
C ILE A 848 -88.32 34.16 -16.02
N GLU A 849 -89.57 34.61 -15.95
CA GLU A 849 -89.93 35.80 -15.20
C GLU A 849 -90.22 35.42 -13.76
N VAL A 850 -89.50 36.04 -12.82
CA VAL A 850 -89.72 35.92 -11.38
C VAL A 850 -90.23 37.25 -10.85
N ALA A 851 -91.52 37.30 -10.51
CA ALA A 851 -92.11 38.45 -9.85
C ALA A 851 -91.91 38.32 -8.34
N TRP A 852 -91.59 39.44 -7.68
CA TRP A 852 -91.35 39.47 -6.25
C TRP A 852 -91.99 40.70 -5.62
N THR A 853 -92.35 40.60 -4.34
CA THR A 853 -92.67 41.75 -3.50
C THR A 853 -91.86 41.68 -2.22
N GLY A 854 -91.54 42.82 -1.63
CA GLY A 854 -90.84 42.90 -0.35
C GLY A 854 -90.01 44.18 -0.23
N PRO A 855 -89.03 44.22 0.68
CA PRO A 855 -88.39 45.46 1.12
C PRO A 855 -87.57 46.20 0.05
N ASN A 856 -86.90 45.48 -0.86
CA ASN A 856 -86.02 46.05 -1.88
C ASN A 856 -84.94 46.96 -1.29
N TYR A 857 -84.32 46.52 -0.20
CA TYR A 857 -83.16 47.20 0.37
C TYR A 857 -81.97 47.11 -0.58
N ASP A 858 -80.98 47.99 -0.37
CA ASP A 858 -79.77 47.98 -1.19
C ASP A 858 -79.05 46.63 -1.10
N GLY A 859 -78.74 46.04 -2.27
CA GLY A 859 -78.13 44.71 -2.38
C GLY A 859 -79.08 43.52 -2.25
N ASP A 860 -80.40 43.73 -2.16
CA ASP A 860 -81.41 42.66 -2.19
C ASP A 860 -81.40 41.91 -3.54
N TYR A 861 -81.61 40.59 -3.50
CA TYR A 861 -81.59 39.77 -4.72
C TYR A 861 -82.47 38.52 -4.61
N VAL A 862 -82.94 38.05 -5.76
CA VAL A 862 -83.60 36.76 -5.91
C VAL A 862 -82.62 35.76 -6.48
N GLY A 863 -82.31 34.71 -5.73
CA GLY A 863 -81.42 33.63 -6.12
C GLY A 863 -82.18 32.37 -6.49
N ILE A 864 -81.68 31.64 -7.50
CA ILE A 864 -82.14 30.31 -7.90
C ILE A 864 -81.00 29.33 -7.62
N GLY A 865 -81.27 28.34 -6.77
CA GLY A 865 -80.27 27.35 -6.34
C GLY A 865 -80.84 25.95 -6.28
N GLN A 866 -79.97 24.94 -6.33
CA GLN A 866 -80.41 23.55 -6.30
C GLN A 866 -81.02 23.19 -4.94
N THR A 867 -82.20 22.54 -4.93
CA THR A 867 -82.90 22.19 -3.70
C THR A 867 -82.08 21.22 -2.85
N GLY A 868 -81.94 21.51 -1.55
CA GLY A 868 -81.14 20.71 -0.62
C GLY A 868 -79.62 20.98 -0.68
N GLY A 869 -79.16 21.91 -1.51
CA GLY A 869 -77.78 22.38 -1.51
C GLY A 869 -77.40 23.15 -0.24
N SER A 870 -76.11 23.19 0.08
CA SER A 870 -75.56 23.98 1.19
C SER A 870 -74.51 24.96 0.69
N GLY A 871 -74.33 26.08 1.41
CA GLY A 871 -73.36 27.12 1.08
C GLY A 871 -73.74 27.98 -0.13
N SER A 872 -72.88 28.93 -0.50
CA SER A 872 -73.11 29.86 -1.60
C SER A 872 -73.06 29.22 -2.98
N SER A 873 -72.34 28.10 -3.13
CA SER A 873 -72.18 27.37 -4.39
C SER A 873 -73.46 26.69 -4.91
N GLN A 874 -74.49 26.61 -4.07
CA GLN A 874 -75.80 26.07 -4.47
C GLN A 874 -76.55 27.01 -5.41
N TRP A 875 -76.30 28.33 -5.33
CA TRP A 875 -76.96 29.34 -6.14
C TRP A 875 -76.33 29.36 -7.53
N LYS A 876 -77.15 29.13 -8.55
CA LYS A 876 -76.70 28.96 -9.95
C LYS A 876 -77.08 30.14 -10.83
N ALA A 877 -78.12 30.87 -10.46
CA ALA A 877 -78.52 32.10 -11.12
C ALA A 877 -79.09 33.06 -10.06
N TYR A 878 -79.00 34.36 -10.34
CA TYR A 878 -79.63 35.37 -9.49
C TYR A 878 -80.04 36.58 -10.33
N GLY A 879 -80.94 37.38 -9.78
CA GLY A 879 -81.25 38.72 -10.26
C GLY A 879 -81.38 39.69 -9.09
N GLU A 880 -80.78 40.86 -9.19
CA GLU A 880 -80.89 41.90 -8.17
C GLU A 880 -82.27 42.57 -8.25
N THR A 881 -82.91 42.77 -7.11
CA THR A 881 -84.27 43.36 -7.03
C THR A 881 -84.28 44.82 -7.50
N ALA A 882 -83.13 45.51 -7.46
CA ALA A 882 -82.96 46.85 -8.02
C ALA A 882 -83.32 46.94 -9.52
N ASN A 883 -83.28 45.82 -10.26
CA ASN A 883 -83.59 45.77 -11.69
C ASN A 883 -85.11 45.77 -12.00
N GLY A 884 -85.96 45.76 -10.98
CA GLY A 884 -87.41 45.90 -11.11
C GLY A 884 -88.21 44.78 -10.44
N PRO A 885 -89.55 44.94 -10.34
CA PRO A 885 -90.44 44.04 -9.60
C PRO A 885 -90.65 42.66 -10.28
N VAL A 886 -90.21 42.52 -11.53
CA VAL A 886 -90.18 41.26 -12.28
C VAL A 886 -88.79 41.10 -12.86
N LEU A 887 -88.12 40.01 -12.51
CA LEU A 887 -86.75 39.72 -12.92
C LEU A 887 -86.75 38.63 -13.99
N ALA A 888 -86.12 38.90 -15.13
CA ALA A 888 -85.83 37.87 -16.12
C ALA A 888 -84.54 37.14 -15.73
N ILE A 889 -84.66 35.92 -15.21
CA ILE A 889 -83.51 35.14 -14.73
C ILE A 889 -83.31 33.94 -15.66
N LYS A 890 -82.11 33.83 -16.24
CA LYS A 890 -81.72 32.66 -17.05
C LYS A 890 -81.47 31.47 -16.15
N LEU A 891 -82.16 30.37 -16.42
CA LEU A 891 -82.07 29.14 -15.68
C LEU A 891 -80.78 28.36 -16.01
N PRO A 892 -80.27 27.55 -15.06
CA PRO A 892 -79.19 26.61 -15.32
C PRO A 892 -79.53 25.62 -16.44
N ASP A 893 -78.50 25.15 -17.15
CA ASP A 893 -78.64 24.16 -18.22
C ASP A 893 -78.85 22.72 -17.71
N THR A 894 -78.79 22.50 -16.39
CA THR A 894 -78.92 21.18 -15.77
C THR A 894 -80.33 20.98 -15.20
N PRO A 895 -81.11 20.01 -15.71
CA PRO A 895 -82.41 19.64 -15.15
C PRO A 895 -82.32 19.18 -13.68
N GLY A 896 -83.37 19.41 -12.89
CA GLY A 896 -83.44 19.01 -11.49
C GLY A 896 -84.42 19.85 -10.65
N ASP A 897 -84.43 19.59 -9.34
CA ASP A 897 -85.22 20.37 -8.39
C ASP A 897 -84.41 21.57 -7.87
N TYR A 898 -84.99 22.76 -7.99
CA TYR A 898 -84.41 24.04 -7.59
C TYR A 898 -85.35 24.81 -6.65
N THR A 899 -84.80 25.77 -5.93
CA THR A 899 -85.54 26.72 -5.11
C THR A 899 -85.19 28.14 -5.52
N VAL A 900 -86.22 28.98 -5.61
CA VAL A 900 -86.11 30.42 -5.81
C VAL A 900 -86.27 31.07 -4.45
N LYS A 901 -85.30 31.86 -3.99
CA LYS A 901 -85.34 32.56 -2.71
C LYS A 901 -85.05 34.04 -2.86
N TYR A 902 -85.71 34.84 -2.06
CA TYR A 902 -85.48 36.28 -1.96
C TYR A 902 -84.60 36.52 -0.73
N PHE A 903 -83.38 36.99 -0.97
CA PHE A 903 -82.40 37.39 0.03
C PHE A 903 -82.41 38.89 0.28
N VAL A 904 -82.35 39.26 1.57
CA VAL A 904 -82.01 40.62 1.98
C VAL A 904 -80.49 40.78 1.93
N GLY A 905 -80.01 41.80 1.22
CA GLY A 905 -78.59 42.01 0.94
C GLY A 905 -77.74 42.25 2.18
N ALA A 906 -78.31 42.92 3.19
CA ALA A 906 -77.60 43.37 4.39
C ALA A 906 -76.95 42.24 5.21
N ASP A 907 -77.62 41.11 5.36
CA ASP A 907 -77.13 39.95 6.14
C ASP A 907 -77.30 38.61 5.39
N ARG A 908 -77.72 38.65 4.12
CA ARG A 908 -77.91 37.50 3.21
C ARG A 908 -78.89 36.46 3.75
N VAL A 909 -79.90 36.90 4.50
CA VAL A 909 -80.98 36.04 5.01
C VAL A 909 -82.10 35.96 3.97
N SER A 910 -82.62 34.76 3.71
CA SER A 910 -83.78 34.58 2.83
C SER A 910 -85.09 34.86 3.58
N ILE A 911 -85.95 35.70 3.01
CA ILE A 911 -87.23 36.11 3.60
C ILE A 911 -88.47 35.57 2.87
N ALA A 912 -88.29 35.03 1.66
CA ALA A 912 -89.32 34.29 0.93
C ALA A 912 -88.66 33.17 0.11
N GLU A 913 -89.38 32.06 -0.10
CA GLU A 913 -88.92 30.95 -0.94
C GLU A 913 -90.06 30.32 -1.76
N ARG A 914 -89.69 29.71 -2.89
CA ARG A 914 -90.60 28.99 -3.78
C ARG A 914 -89.87 27.84 -4.47
N ALA A 915 -90.54 26.72 -4.70
CA ALA A 915 -89.99 25.60 -5.45
C ALA A 915 -90.07 25.81 -6.97
N LEU A 916 -89.08 25.29 -7.71
CA LEU A 916 -88.98 25.32 -9.17
C LEU A 916 -88.39 24.00 -9.66
N LYS A 917 -89.02 23.36 -10.63
CA LYS A 917 -88.47 22.19 -11.32
C LYS A 917 -87.96 22.58 -12.71
N ILE A 918 -86.73 22.17 -13.02
CA ILE A 918 -86.10 22.42 -14.31
C ILE A 918 -86.07 21.11 -15.10
N GLU A 919 -86.62 21.10 -16.31
CA GLU A 919 -86.71 19.92 -17.20
C GLU A 919 -85.85 20.03 -18.46
#